data_AF-A0A955F0K4-F1
#
_entry.id   AF-A0A955F0K4-F1
#
_cell.length_a   1.000
_cell.length_b   1.000
_cell.length_c   1.000
_cell.angle_alpha   90.00
_cell.angle_beta   90.00
_cell.angle_gamma   90.00
#
_symmetry.space_group_name_H-M   'P 1'
#
loop_
_entity.id
_entity.type
_entity.pdbx_description
1 polymer ?
#
loop_
_entity_poly.entity_id
_entity_poly.type
_entity_poly.pdbx_seq_one_letter_code
_entity_poly.pdbx_strand_id
1 'polypeptide(L)'
;MSMYLSKSQAGLATLLLALGLVFTGCSSQQQQQSQDDTAQDATSGEVQESGPQDWPTASGELEMGVADAQRKAAIVKDTLKRADDAANAGDHAAARKLYREAMDWEPTNERAARGYANMTELLAGQSTESGGFAAAAAQQQEAQIKANYFYNEGIKARAEGRLADAVDNLDRSYQILKYNESPLATDLNADFVKGVLDDTHELKDRQDRTSDQREREQMAAMQRAEDEKESRELERRRRALWETLIDKFEAEDYDRVERIAEALLELDYKDTDAARMREMARVAKRTLSRERHVSDYRNQWESTFEEIKMKMTLETGVIGFPSERKWKDISSRGAIQLARNAVAEESEADLAVRQALTNTVLPKIDWSTKLFSEAIAELRSQANVNIVASPEARVAGEDTAELGLEFKQQTAGNALAAVCGRCGVAYTIENGLVRVQTKEEAARGKVVEFYNVRDLVNGIRSFPGVQLNLNASGVGGEEDFFDEDETEPTRTLEMESLIDVIKSTVDPAWDEDGGNRIDPKAETGVLIVRQTPSKHRLIRKILSDLRQSTGIQVSIESRFITVENNCLQEVGVDPRGLGDDTAGVGVSGPGLNRPFDDFGQAGSGFGTPSAPLGIGTGNDSGVFFSDLDGNTDARAR
;
A
#
# COMPACT_ATOMS: atom_id res chain seq x y z
N MET A 1 -35.04 -56.49 26.33
CA MET A 1 -34.24 -56.47 25.09
C MET A 1 -33.55 -55.11 25.03
N SER A 2 -32.68 -54.75 25.99
CA SER A 2 -31.33 -55.21 26.37
C SER A 2 -30.23 -54.89 25.35
N MET A 3 -29.19 -54.25 25.88
CA MET A 3 -27.82 -53.98 25.37
C MET A 3 -27.60 -52.66 24.61
N TYR A 4 -26.63 -51.78 24.94
CA TYR A 4 -25.74 -51.65 26.10
C TYR A 4 -25.14 -50.23 26.07
N LEU A 5 -25.09 -49.55 27.23
CA LEU A 5 -24.19 -48.42 27.51
C LEU A 5 -22.86 -48.94 28.11
N SER A 6 -21.76 -48.24 27.84
CA SER A 6 -20.68 -47.87 28.80
C SER A 6 -19.23 -48.21 28.40
N LYS A 7 -18.35 -47.30 28.87
CA LYS A 7 -16.89 -47.38 29.13
C LYS A 7 -15.96 -47.16 27.92
N SER A 8 -14.85 -46.44 28.03
CA SER A 8 -14.29 -45.63 29.13
C SER A 8 -13.11 -44.80 28.61
N GLN A 9 -12.96 -43.62 29.18
CA GLN A 9 -11.69 -43.06 29.63
C GLN A 9 -10.54 -44.07 29.76
N ALA A 10 -9.47 -43.90 28.97
CA ALA A 10 -8.09 -44.27 29.28
C ALA A 10 -7.21 -43.84 28.10
N GLY A 11 -6.33 -42.85 28.28
CA GLY A 11 -5.42 -42.41 27.22
C GLY A 11 -4.69 -41.09 27.47
N LEU A 12 -4.56 -40.66 28.73
CA LEU A 12 -3.69 -39.57 29.18
C LEU A 12 -2.90 -40.12 30.37
N ALA A 13 -1.74 -40.74 30.09
CA ALA A 13 -0.58 -40.96 30.98
C ALA A 13 0.22 -42.20 30.52
N THR A 14 1.20 -42.03 29.64
CA THR A 14 2.41 -42.87 29.52
C THR A 14 3.31 -42.39 28.36
N LEU A 15 4.15 -41.38 28.61
CA LEU A 15 5.49 -41.33 27.99
C LEU A 15 6.43 -40.39 28.77
N LEU A 16 6.61 -40.69 30.05
CA LEU A 16 7.75 -40.24 30.85
C LEU A 16 8.27 -41.44 31.64
N LEU A 17 9.60 -41.55 31.71
CA LEU A 17 10.42 -42.47 32.50
C LEU A 17 10.79 -43.83 31.88
N ALA A 18 11.90 -43.81 31.13
CA ALA A 18 12.97 -44.79 31.29
C ALA A 18 14.22 -44.08 31.88
N LEU A 19 14.47 -44.31 33.17
CA LEU A 19 15.77 -44.18 33.88
C LEU A 19 16.75 -45.21 33.27
N GLY A 20 18.09 -45.07 33.23
CA GLY A 20 19.01 -44.08 33.75
C GLY A 20 20.49 -44.56 33.62
N LEU A 21 21.41 -43.68 34.03
CA LEU A 21 22.79 -43.90 34.54
C LEU A 21 23.91 -44.39 33.59
N VAL A 22 24.82 -43.46 33.22
CA VAL A 22 26.28 -43.60 33.39
C VAL A 22 26.88 -42.24 33.80
N PHE A 23 27.86 -42.31 34.70
CA PHE A 23 28.56 -41.29 35.49
C PHE A 23 29.77 -40.64 34.76
N THR A 24 30.31 -39.56 35.38
CA THR A 24 31.63 -38.87 35.21
C THR A 24 31.90 -38.13 33.89
N GLY A 25 32.50 -36.94 33.83
CA GLY A 25 33.25 -36.11 34.78
C GLY A 25 34.40 -35.38 34.03
N CYS A 26 34.52 -34.07 34.22
CA CYS A 26 35.71 -33.20 34.06
C CYS A 26 36.39 -32.93 32.68
N SER A 27 37.03 -31.75 32.66
CA SER A 27 38.01 -31.14 31.72
C SER A 27 37.43 -30.45 30.48
N SER A 28 37.58 -29.13 30.23
CA SER A 28 38.73 -28.19 30.24
C SER A 28 39.65 -28.30 29.02
N GLN A 29 39.51 -27.37 28.07
CA GLN A 29 40.52 -26.93 27.08
C GLN A 29 39.87 -25.76 26.32
N GLN A 30 40.31 -24.50 26.36
CA GLN A 30 41.63 -23.86 26.36
C GLN A 30 42.45 -24.12 25.08
N GLN A 31 42.35 -23.16 24.16
CA GLN A 31 43.31 -22.78 23.12
C GLN A 31 43.01 -21.28 22.90
N GLN A 32 43.75 -20.30 23.42
CA GLN A 32 45.18 -20.00 23.34
C GLN A 32 45.60 -19.78 21.87
N GLN A 33 45.58 -18.54 21.34
CA GLN A 33 46.50 -17.40 21.53
C GLN A 33 47.47 -17.32 20.35
N SER A 34 47.46 -16.21 19.62
CA SER A 34 48.65 -15.66 18.96
C SER A 34 48.41 -14.18 18.62
N GLN A 35 49.20 -13.35 19.28
CA GLN A 35 49.48 -11.96 18.95
C GLN A 35 50.07 -11.85 17.55
N ASP A 36 49.83 -10.71 16.88
CA ASP A 36 50.93 -10.02 16.22
C ASP A 36 50.65 -8.51 16.17
N ASP A 37 51.73 -7.77 16.41
CA ASP A 37 51.83 -6.32 16.56
C ASP A 37 51.61 -5.57 15.25
N THR A 38 51.07 -4.35 15.32
CA THR A 38 51.68 -3.16 14.67
C THR A 38 51.00 -1.86 15.10
N ALA A 39 51.84 -0.91 15.48
CA ALA A 39 51.49 0.44 15.91
C ALA A 39 51.06 1.35 14.75
N GLN A 40 50.19 2.34 15.02
CA GLN A 40 50.39 3.76 14.68
C GLN A 40 49.22 4.66 15.16
N ASP A 41 49.58 5.59 16.04
CA ASP A 41 49.25 7.03 16.09
C ASP A 41 47.89 7.57 15.59
N ALA A 42 47.16 8.29 16.48
CA ALA A 42 46.61 9.64 16.26
C ALA A 42 45.51 10.04 17.28
N THR A 43 45.85 11.00 18.14
CA THR A 43 45.12 12.22 18.60
C THR A 43 43.58 12.35 18.64
N SER A 44 43.16 13.02 19.74
CA SER A 44 41.92 13.82 20.01
C SER A 44 40.62 13.02 20.15
N GLY A 45 39.66 13.30 21.04
CA GLY A 45 39.36 14.39 21.97
C GLY A 45 37.85 14.28 22.30
N GLU A 46 37.42 14.79 23.46
CA GLU A 46 36.01 14.88 23.98
C GLU A 46 35.37 13.57 24.48
N VAL A 47 35.32 13.33 25.81
CA VAL A 47 34.39 13.86 26.84
C VAL A 47 32.95 13.37 26.64
N GLN A 48 32.57 12.40 27.48
CA GLN A 48 31.18 12.03 27.73
C GLN A 48 30.99 11.91 29.25
N GLU A 49 30.06 12.72 29.77
CA GLU A 49 29.62 12.71 31.17
C GLU A 49 28.93 11.38 31.54
N SER A 50 29.26 10.87 32.72
CA SER A 50 28.36 10.03 33.51
C SER A 50 28.67 10.24 34.99
N GLY A 51 27.76 10.86 35.74
CA GLY A 51 27.60 10.57 37.17
C GLY A 51 26.63 9.39 37.36
N PRO A 52 26.30 8.96 38.60
CA PRO A 52 26.89 9.33 39.89
C PRO A 52 27.23 8.10 40.78
N GLN A 53 28.25 8.16 41.63
CA GLN A 53 28.37 7.21 42.75
C GLN A 53 29.23 7.77 43.89
N ASP A 54 28.60 7.83 45.06
CA ASP A 54 29.12 7.82 46.44
C ASP A 54 30.05 8.94 46.97
N TRP A 55 29.52 9.67 47.95
CA TRP A 55 30.26 10.49 48.91
C TRP A 55 31.19 9.59 49.74
N PRO A 56 32.43 10.04 50.02
CA PRO A 56 32.67 10.50 51.39
C PRO A 56 33.72 11.60 51.48
N THR A 57 33.46 12.70 52.19
CA THR A 57 34.58 13.44 52.82
C THR A 57 34.10 14.36 53.94
N ALA A 58 34.26 13.87 55.17
CA ALA A 58 34.27 14.64 56.41
C ALA A 58 35.64 15.33 56.66
N SER A 59 36.41 15.64 55.61
CA SER A 59 37.72 16.30 55.70
C SER A 59 37.74 17.71 55.12
N GLY A 60 36.68 18.15 54.42
CA GLY A 60 36.58 19.52 53.88
C GLY A 60 36.17 20.58 54.91
N GLU A 61 35.43 20.22 55.96
CA GLU A 61 35.01 21.16 57.01
C GLU A 61 36.16 21.58 57.94
N LEU A 62 37.17 20.70 58.11
CA LEU A 62 38.34 20.99 58.95
C LEU A 62 39.32 21.96 58.27
N GLU A 63 39.52 21.88 56.95
CA GLU A 63 40.39 22.82 56.23
C GLU A 63 39.75 24.20 56.02
N MET A 64 38.42 24.25 55.86
CA MET A 64 37.68 25.52 55.72
C MET A 64 37.61 26.29 57.05
N GLY A 65 37.51 25.59 58.19
CA GLY A 65 37.52 26.21 59.53
C GLY A 65 38.87 26.83 59.92
N VAL A 66 39.99 26.26 59.48
CA VAL A 66 41.34 26.81 59.75
C VAL A 66 41.60 28.08 58.93
N ALA A 67 41.12 28.13 57.68
CA ALA A 67 41.23 29.32 56.83
C ALA A 67 40.41 30.50 57.36
N ASP A 68 39.19 30.25 57.87
CA ASP A 68 38.34 31.28 58.47
C ASP A 68 38.88 31.79 59.82
N ALA A 69 39.45 30.92 60.64
CA ALA A 69 40.11 31.33 61.88
C ALA A 69 41.33 32.24 61.62
N GLN A 70 42.13 31.92 60.59
CA GLN A 70 43.28 32.74 60.18
C GLN A 70 42.85 34.10 59.62
N ARG A 71 41.76 34.16 58.83
CA ARG A 71 41.19 35.43 58.33
C ARG A 71 40.65 36.30 59.47
N LYS A 72 39.90 35.72 60.42
CA LYS A 72 39.39 36.44 61.60
C LYS A 72 40.54 37.02 62.43
N ALA A 73 41.59 36.23 62.70
CA ALA A 73 42.77 36.70 63.42
C ALA A 73 43.51 37.84 62.68
N ALA A 74 43.56 37.81 61.35
CA ALA A 74 44.16 38.88 60.54
C ALA A 74 43.35 40.18 60.60
N ILE A 75 42.01 40.09 60.55
CA ILE A 75 41.11 41.24 60.69
C ILE A 75 41.20 41.84 62.10
N VAL A 76 41.20 41.02 63.15
CA VAL A 76 41.38 41.46 64.54
C VAL A 76 42.72 42.17 64.72
N LYS A 77 43.79 41.64 64.10
CA LYS A 77 45.11 42.27 64.15
C LYS A 77 45.16 43.63 63.45
N ASP A 78 44.52 43.76 62.28
CA ASP A 78 44.44 45.04 61.55
C ASP A 78 43.59 46.08 62.29
N THR A 79 42.42 45.67 62.78
CA THR A 79 41.52 46.54 63.56
C THR A 79 42.15 47.02 64.85
N LEU A 80 42.88 46.15 65.58
CA LEU A 80 43.65 46.55 66.77
C LEU A 80 44.76 47.55 66.44
N LYS A 81 45.44 47.38 65.30
CA LYS A 81 46.47 48.33 64.86
C LYS A 81 45.87 49.70 64.56
N ARG A 82 44.76 49.73 63.83
CA ARG A 82 44.01 50.96 63.56
C ARG A 82 43.47 51.61 64.84
N ALA A 83 43.07 50.81 65.82
CA ALA A 83 42.64 51.29 67.13
C ALA A 83 43.80 51.94 67.90
N ASP A 84 44.98 51.30 67.90
CA ASP A 84 46.20 51.84 68.52
C ASP A 84 46.65 53.14 67.82
N ASP A 85 46.59 53.20 66.48
CA ASP A 85 46.91 54.40 65.70
C ASP A 85 45.93 55.55 66.01
N ALA A 86 44.64 55.27 66.11
CA ALA A 86 43.62 56.26 66.49
C ALA A 86 43.80 56.75 67.94
N ALA A 87 44.16 55.84 68.86
CA ALA A 87 44.44 56.18 70.26
C ALA A 87 45.68 57.10 70.38
N ASN A 88 46.73 56.81 69.62
CA ASN A 88 47.95 57.63 69.55
C ASN A 88 47.70 59.00 68.87
N ALA A 89 46.77 59.08 67.93
CA ALA A 89 46.35 60.33 67.30
C ALA A 89 45.46 61.21 68.21
N GLY A 90 45.05 60.69 69.38
CA GLY A 90 44.19 61.41 70.33
C GLY A 90 42.69 61.31 70.03
N ASP A 91 42.26 60.54 69.04
CA ASP A 91 40.84 60.30 68.75
C ASP A 91 40.31 59.12 69.59
N HIS A 92 40.04 59.39 70.85
CA HIS A 92 39.59 58.38 71.81
C HIS A 92 38.22 57.76 71.45
N ALA A 93 37.35 58.50 70.76
CA ALA A 93 36.03 58.03 70.36
C ALA A 93 36.10 57.03 69.19
N ALA A 94 36.93 57.32 68.18
CA ALA A 94 37.21 56.39 67.09
C ALA A 94 37.98 55.16 67.59
N ALA A 95 39.00 55.36 68.44
CA ALA A 95 39.76 54.27 69.04
C ALA A 95 38.87 53.31 69.85
N ARG A 96 37.93 53.84 70.66
CA ARG A 96 36.97 53.02 71.42
C ARG A 96 36.08 52.16 70.51
N LYS A 97 35.62 52.71 69.37
CA LYS A 97 34.81 51.95 68.41
C LYS A 97 35.60 50.80 67.79
N LEU A 98 36.84 51.07 67.37
CA LEU A 98 37.71 50.06 66.77
C LEU A 98 38.11 48.95 67.75
N TYR A 99 38.35 49.27 69.03
CA TYR A 99 38.56 48.24 70.05
C TYR A 99 37.31 47.40 70.31
N ARG A 100 36.11 47.97 70.19
CA ARG A 100 34.85 47.21 70.30
C ARG A 100 34.64 46.29 69.09
N GLU A 101 34.89 46.79 67.89
CA GLU A 101 34.83 45.98 66.66
C GLU A 101 35.79 44.79 66.75
N ALA A 102 37.01 44.97 67.28
CA ALA A 102 37.93 43.88 67.54
C ALA A 102 37.39 42.84 68.55
N MET A 103 36.62 43.26 69.57
CA MET A 103 35.95 42.35 70.51
C MET A 103 34.76 41.61 69.89
N ASP A 104 34.05 42.22 68.94
CA ASP A 104 32.95 41.56 68.22
C ASP A 104 33.47 40.38 67.37
N TRP A 105 34.69 40.52 66.83
CA TRP A 105 35.38 39.45 66.10
C TRP A 105 36.02 38.40 67.03
N GLU A 106 36.64 38.82 68.14
CA GLU A 106 37.27 37.94 69.13
C GLU A 106 36.97 38.38 70.58
N PRO A 107 35.88 37.87 71.18
CA PRO A 107 35.43 38.30 72.51
C PRO A 107 36.43 38.02 73.65
N THR A 108 37.33 37.05 73.46
CA THR A 108 38.34 36.63 74.45
C THR A 108 39.63 37.45 74.39
N ASN A 109 39.74 38.42 73.47
CA ASN A 109 40.96 39.17 73.28
C ASN A 109 41.16 40.21 74.40
N GLU A 110 42.01 39.88 75.36
CA GLU A 110 42.31 40.76 76.51
C GLU A 110 42.85 42.14 76.10
N ARG A 111 43.56 42.23 74.97
CA ARG A 111 44.15 43.50 74.51
C ARG A 111 43.08 44.46 74.02
N ALA A 112 42.11 43.96 73.25
CA ALA A 112 40.96 44.75 72.79
C ALA A 112 40.13 45.25 73.98
N ALA A 113 39.90 44.38 74.98
CA ALA A 113 39.17 44.71 76.19
C ALA A 113 39.87 45.81 77.02
N ARG A 114 41.19 45.71 77.22
CA ARG A 114 41.96 46.74 77.94
C ARG A 114 42.00 48.07 77.19
N GLY A 115 42.22 48.05 75.88
CA GLY A 115 42.20 49.25 75.03
C GLY A 115 40.83 49.94 75.07
N TYR A 116 39.75 49.18 74.96
CA TYR A 116 38.39 49.67 75.10
C TYR A 116 38.14 50.28 76.48
N ALA A 117 38.54 49.61 77.56
CA ALA A 117 38.39 50.12 78.93
C ALA A 117 39.15 51.44 79.15
N ASN A 118 40.42 51.51 78.74
CA ASN A 118 41.25 52.72 78.86
C ASN A 118 40.65 53.89 78.07
N MET A 119 40.19 53.67 76.83
CA MET A 119 39.57 54.74 76.03
C MET A 119 38.20 55.15 76.60
N THR A 120 37.47 54.20 77.21
CA THR A 120 36.20 54.50 77.89
C THR A 120 36.43 55.36 79.12
N GLU A 121 37.50 55.10 79.89
CA GLU A 121 37.89 55.89 81.05
C GLU A 121 38.36 57.31 80.66
N LEU A 122 39.15 57.44 79.59
CA LEU A 122 39.58 58.73 79.05
C LEU A 122 38.41 59.56 78.51
N LEU A 123 37.43 58.94 77.84
CA LEU A 123 36.21 59.60 77.37
C LEU A 123 35.28 59.98 78.54
N ALA A 124 35.17 59.11 79.55
CA ALA A 124 34.39 59.39 80.76
C ALA A 124 35.00 60.55 81.57
N GLY A 125 36.33 60.67 81.59
CA GLY A 125 37.03 61.79 82.22
C GLY A 125 36.87 63.12 81.49
N GLN A 126 36.60 63.12 80.18
CA GLN A 126 36.39 64.33 79.36
C GLN A 126 34.93 64.79 79.28
N SER A 127 33.95 63.94 79.64
CA SER A 127 32.51 64.24 79.52
C SER A 127 31.87 64.68 80.84
N THR A 128 32.49 65.61 81.57
CA THR A 128 31.87 66.24 82.76
C THR A 128 31.43 67.67 82.43
N GLU A 129 30.49 67.81 81.49
CA GLU A 129 29.65 69.02 81.36
C GLU A 129 28.16 68.60 81.36
N SER A 130 27.42 69.16 82.31
CA SER A 130 26.07 68.74 82.69
C SER A 130 25.01 69.27 81.72
N GLY A 131 24.30 68.35 81.04
CA GLY A 131 23.16 68.67 80.16
C GLY A 131 22.53 67.47 79.45
N GLY A 132 23.24 66.34 79.31
CA GLY A 132 22.78 65.18 78.53
C GLY A 132 21.74 64.25 79.20
N PHE A 133 21.50 64.36 80.51
CA PHE A 133 20.69 63.38 81.23
C PHE A 133 19.18 63.48 80.92
N ALA A 134 18.67 64.70 80.67
CA ALA A 134 17.24 64.91 80.37
C ALA A 134 16.86 64.51 78.93
N ALA A 135 17.74 64.77 77.96
CA ALA A 135 17.52 64.39 76.56
C ALA A 135 17.61 62.87 76.35
N ALA A 136 18.56 62.21 77.03
CA ALA A 136 18.68 60.75 77.01
C ALA A 136 17.44 60.06 77.63
N ALA A 137 16.90 60.60 78.73
CA ALA A 137 15.69 60.06 79.36
C ALA A 137 14.43 60.18 78.48
N ALA A 138 14.27 61.30 77.75
CA ALA A 138 13.14 61.51 76.85
C ALA A 138 13.16 60.56 75.64
N GLN A 139 14.34 60.33 75.04
CA GLN A 139 14.49 59.36 73.94
C GLN A 139 14.21 57.93 74.39
N GLN A 140 14.58 57.57 75.61
CA GLN A 140 14.27 56.25 76.18
C GLN A 140 12.76 56.04 76.37
N GLN A 141 12.04 57.05 76.85
CA GLN A 141 10.58 56.97 76.99
C GLN A 141 9.88 56.83 75.63
N GLU A 142 10.33 57.55 74.60
CA GLU A 142 9.78 57.44 73.25
C GLU A 142 10.02 56.04 72.65
N ALA A 143 11.22 55.49 72.82
CA ALA A 143 11.55 54.14 72.37
C ALA A 143 10.66 53.09 73.06
N GLN A 144 10.40 53.23 74.35
CA GLN A 144 9.55 52.30 75.11
C GLN A 144 8.09 52.33 74.63
N ILE A 145 7.55 53.51 74.30
CA ILE A 145 6.17 53.65 73.76
C ILE A 145 6.07 52.97 72.40
N LYS A 146 7.04 53.17 71.51
CA LYS A 146 7.07 52.52 70.19
C LYS A 146 7.22 51.00 70.32
N ALA A 147 8.07 50.52 71.21
CA ALA A 147 8.23 49.10 71.48
C ALA A 147 6.91 48.46 71.97
N ASN A 148 6.20 49.12 72.90
CA ASN A 148 4.89 48.67 73.38
C ASN A 148 3.83 48.64 72.27
N TYR A 149 3.83 49.64 71.38
CA TYR A 149 2.91 49.65 70.24
C TYR A 149 3.12 48.44 69.32
N PHE A 150 4.35 48.19 68.90
CA PHE A 150 4.67 47.05 68.03
C PHE A 150 4.46 45.70 68.73
N TYR A 151 4.73 45.62 70.04
CA TYR A 151 4.45 44.43 70.83
C TYR A 151 2.95 44.10 70.83
N ASN A 152 2.09 45.09 71.11
CA ASN A 152 0.64 44.90 71.15
C ASN A 152 0.05 44.53 69.79
N GLU A 153 0.51 45.17 68.70
CA GLU A 153 0.11 44.80 67.35
C GLU A 153 0.59 43.39 66.96
N GLY A 154 1.81 43.00 67.37
CA GLY A 154 2.33 41.64 67.16
C GLY A 154 1.50 40.58 67.89
N ILE A 155 1.11 40.83 69.15
CA ILE A 155 0.24 39.94 69.93
C ILE A 155 -1.15 39.84 69.29
N LYS A 156 -1.70 40.94 68.78
CA LYS A 156 -2.99 40.95 68.07
C LYS A 156 -2.92 40.13 66.77
N ALA A 157 -1.89 40.33 65.96
CA ALA A 157 -1.67 39.55 64.74
C ALA A 157 -1.48 38.04 65.04
N ARG A 158 -0.78 37.71 66.14
CA ARG A 158 -0.64 36.33 66.64
C ARG A 158 -2.00 35.72 67.02
N ALA A 159 -2.87 36.47 67.70
CA ALA A 159 -4.21 36.02 68.09
C ALA A 159 -5.14 35.83 66.88
N GLU A 160 -4.96 36.63 65.83
CA GLU A 160 -5.69 36.52 64.56
C GLU A 160 -5.15 35.41 63.64
N GLY A 161 -4.06 34.72 64.01
CA GLY A 161 -3.44 33.67 63.20
C GLY A 161 -2.59 34.18 62.03
N ARG A 162 -2.34 35.50 61.94
CA ARG A 162 -1.44 36.11 60.96
C ARG A 162 -0.01 36.09 61.48
N LEU A 163 0.58 34.89 61.53
CA LEU A 163 1.87 34.65 62.19
C LEU A 163 3.05 35.37 61.50
N ALA A 164 3.00 35.59 60.18
CA ALA A 164 4.02 36.37 59.47
C ALA A 164 4.02 37.84 59.93
N ASP A 165 2.85 38.49 59.93
CA ASP A 165 2.70 39.86 60.42
C ASP A 165 3.04 39.98 61.92
N ALA A 166 2.77 38.94 62.71
CA ALA A 166 3.09 38.88 64.13
C ALA A 166 4.60 38.87 64.37
N VAL A 167 5.34 38.01 63.64
CA VAL A 167 6.80 37.93 63.68
C VAL A 167 7.44 39.28 63.32
N ASP A 168 7.00 39.91 62.23
CA ASP A 168 7.56 41.18 61.76
C ASP A 168 7.37 42.31 62.79
N ASN A 169 6.21 42.39 63.44
CA ASN A 169 5.94 43.42 64.45
C ASN A 169 6.65 43.13 65.78
N LEU A 170 6.74 41.87 66.20
CA LEU A 170 7.47 41.47 67.41
C LEU A 170 8.99 41.65 67.24
N ASP A 171 9.55 41.38 66.06
CA ASP A 171 10.96 41.62 65.74
C ASP A 171 11.28 43.13 65.78
N ARG A 172 10.42 43.97 65.22
CA ARG A 172 10.55 45.44 65.35
C ARG A 172 10.53 45.89 66.82
N SER A 173 9.64 45.32 67.64
CA SER A 173 9.59 45.60 69.08
C SER A 173 10.88 45.19 69.80
N TYR A 174 11.38 43.99 69.50
CA TYR A 174 12.63 43.46 70.05
C TYR A 174 13.84 44.31 69.66
N GLN A 175 13.98 44.70 68.39
CA GLN A 175 15.07 45.55 67.92
C GLN A 175 15.07 46.92 68.63
N ILE A 176 13.90 47.55 68.78
CA ILE A 176 13.78 48.85 69.47
C ILE A 176 14.23 48.73 70.93
N LEU A 177 13.87 47.65 71.63
CA LEU A 177 14.27 47.42 73.02
C LEU A 177 15.75 47.04 73.16
N LYS A 178 16.29 46.24 72.23
CA LYS A 178 17.70 45.82 72.23
C LYS A 178 18.67 46.99 72.05
N TYR A 179 18.33 47.96 71.20
CA TYR A 179 19.19 49.12 70.96
C TYR A 179 19.00 50.25 71.98
N ASN A 180 17.93 50.20 72.80
CA ASN A 180 17.59 51.23 73.79
C ASN A 180 17.38 50.63 75.18
N GLU A 181 18.35 49.84 75.66
CA GLU A 181 18.25 49.14 76.94
C GLU A 181 18.26 50.14 78.12
N SER A 182 17.22 50.07 78.95
CA SER A 182 17.07 50.89 80.16
C SER A 182 17.46 50.06 81.40
N PRO A 183 18.33 50.57 82.30
CA PRO A 183 18.67 49.89 83.55
C PRO A 183 17.54 49.95 84.60
N LEU A 184 16.44 50.66 84.34
CA LEU A 184 15.24 50.61 85.18
C LEU A 184 14.39 49.40 84.80
N ALA A 185 14.09 48.55 85.80
CA ALA A 185 13.19 47.42 85.65
C ALA A 185 11.82 47.89 85.13
N THR A 186 11.58 47.64 83.84
CA THR A 186 10.30 47.86 83.17
C THR A 186 9.65 46.50 82.95
N ASP A 187 8.31 46.44 82.91
CA ASP A 187 7.58 45.17 82.72
C ASP A 187 7.83 44.54 81.34
N LEU A 188 8.15 45.36 80.32
CA LEU A 188 8.49 44.90 78.96
C LEU A 188 9.99 45.08 78.71
N ASN A 189 10.73 43.97 78.71
CA ASN A 189 12.17 43.91 78.44
C ASN A 189 12.45 43.12 77.15
N ALA A 190 13.64 43.33 76.56
CA ALA A 190 14.03 42.69 75.30
C ALA A 190 13.98 41.15 75.38
N ASP A 191 14.40 40.56 76.50
CA ASP A 191 14.37 39.10 76.70
C ASP A 191 12.96 38.52 76.71
N PHE A 192 12.00 39.25 77.27
CA PHE A 192 10.60 38.82 77.30
C PHE A 192 9.98 38.85 75.90
N VAL A 193 10.20 39.94 75.15
CA VAL A 193 9.73 40.04 73.74
C VAL A 193 10.40 38.97 72.87
N LYS A 194 11.67 38.67 73.12
CA LYS A 194 12.39 37.60 72.43
C LYS A 194 11.76 36.22 72.68
N GLY A 195 11.42 35.88 73.92
CA GLY A 195 10.73 34.61 74.21
C GLY A 195 9.39 34.50 73.48
N VAL A 196 8.62 35.59 73.44
CA VAL A 196 7.34 35.64 72.71
C VAL A 196 7.55 35.52 71.19
N LEU A 197 8.61 36.14 70.65
CA LEU A 197 8.99 36.08 69.25
C LEU A 197 9.42 34.65 68.85
N ASP A 198 10.25 33.99 69.66
CA ASP A 198 10.70 32.62 69.45
C ASP A 198 9.52 31.65 69.44
N ASP A 199 8.56 31.79 70.37
CA ASP A 199 7.30 31.02 70.38
C ASP A 199 6.48 31.25 69.09
N THR A 200 6.42 32.48 68.58
CA THR A 200 5.69 32.78 67.34
C THR A 200 6.38 32.20 66.10
N HIS A 201 7.71 32.18 66.06
CA HIS A 201 8.46 31.50 65.02
C HIS A 201 8.17 30.01 65.03
N GLU A 202 8.18 29.37 66.21
CA GLU A 202 7.88 27.94 66.31
C GLU A 202 6.45 27.61 65.86
N LEU A 203 5.47 28.46 66.20
CA LEU A 203 4.09 28.32 65.74
C LEU A 203 3.95 28.48 64.23
N LYS A 204 4.67 29.44 63.63
CA LYS A 204 4.68 29.68 62.18
C LYS A 204 5.31 28.51 61.45
N ASP A 205 6.48 28.07 61.86
CA ASP A 205 7.18 26.93 61.28
C ASP A 205 6.34 25.66 61.36
N ARG A 206 5.60 25.47 62.47
CA ARG A 206 4.66 24.35 62.62
C ARG A 206 3.49 24.47 61.63
N GLN A 207 2.93 25.66 61.45
CA GLN A 207 1.86 25.92 60.49
C GLN A 207 2.34 25.67 59.05
N ASP A 208 3.48 26.24 58.66
CA ASP A 208 4.08 26.11 57.33
C ASP A 208 4.43 24.64 57.03
N ARG A 209 5.01 23.90 57.99
CA ARG A 209 5.25 22.45 57.82
C ARG A 209 3.96 21.67 57.58
N THR A 210 2.87 22.02 58.28
CA THR A 210 1.59 21.34 58.08
C THR A 210 0.90 21.72 56.76
N SER A 211 1.03 22.96 56.27
CA SER A 211 0.53 23.33 54.95
C SER A 211 1.33 22.65 53.85
N ASP A 212 2.66 22.69 53.93
CA ASP A 212 3.57 22.04 52.98
C ASP A 212 3.31 20.53 52.91
N GLN A 213 3.09 19.89 54.07
CA GLN A 213 2.77 18.47 54.13
C GLN A 213 1.41 18.18 53.45
N ARG A 214 0.38 18.99 53.70
CA ARG A 214 -0.93 18.85 53.05
C ARG A 214 -0.84 19.06 51.53
N GLU A 215 -0.08 20.05 51.07
CA GLU A 215 0.13 20.30 49.65
C GLU A 215 0.85 19.12 48.99
N ARG A 216 1.92 18.59 49.63
CA ARG A 216 2.61 17.40 49.14
C ARG A 216 1.71 16.17 49.10
N GLU A 217 0.88 15.96 50.12
CA GLU A 217 -0.08 14.87 50.18
C GLU A 217 -1.15 15.00 49.09
N GLN A 218 -1.65 16.21 48.83
CA GLN A 218 -2.60 16.48 47.74
C GLN A 218 -1.99 16.24 46.36
N MET A 219 -0.77 16.73 46.12
CA MET A 219 -0.05 16.50 44.86
C MET A 219 0.24 15.01 44.64
N ALA A 220 0.69 14.30 45.68
CA ALA A 220 0.92 12.86 45.60
C ALA A 220 -0.40 12.07 45.39
N ALA A 221 -1.51 12.50 46.00
CA ALA A 221 -2.81 11.89 45.77
C ALA A 221 -3.32 12.13 44.34
N MET A 222 -3.08 13.32 43.78
CA MET A 222 -3.42 13.64 42.39
C MET A 222 -2.62 12.80 41.40
N GLN A 223 -1.30 12.67 41.60
CA GLN A 223 -0.44 11.81 40.77
C GLN A 223 -0.87 10.34 40.82
N ARG A 224 -1.11 9.79 42.02
CA ARG A 224 -1.61 8.41 42.16
C ARG A 224 -2.94 8.20 41.46
N ALA A 225 -3.86 9.17 41.55
CA ALA A 225 -5.15 9.10 40.88
C ALA A 225 -5.03 9.19 39.35
N GLU A 226 -4.00 9.84 38.83
CA GLU A 226 -3.68 9.91 37.41
C GLU A 226 -3.04 8.61 36.92
N ASP A 227 -2.04 8.09 37.62
CA ASP A 227 -1.42 6.78 37.34
C ASP A 227 -2.46 5.63 37.36
N GLU A 228 -3.39 5.67 38.32
CA GLU A 228 -4.51 4.72 38.39
C GLU A 228 -5.49 4.82 37.22
N LYS A 229 -5.64 6.00 36.61
CA LYS A 229 -6.48 6.17 35.42
C LYS A 229 -5.74 5.64 34.20
N GLU A 230 -4.48 5.98 34.02
CA GLU A 230 -3.65 5.51 32.90
C GLU A 230 -3.55 3.99 32.88
N SER A 231 -3.28 3.36 34.03
CA SER A 231 -3.27 1.89 34.15
C SER A 231 -4.62 1.27 33.80
N ARG A 232 -5.74 1.85 34.27
CA ARG A 232 -7.09 1.39 33.91
C ARG A 232 -7.41 1.53 32.42
N GLU A 233 -6.93 2.60 31.77
CA GLU A 233 -7.10 2.81 30.34
C GLU A 233 -6.28 1.82 29.52
N LEU A 234 -5.02 1.58 29.90
CA LEU A 234 -4.16 0.55 29.30
C LEU A 234 -4.78 -0.84 29.42
N GLU A 235 -5.29 -1.21 30.60
CA GLU A 235 -5.97 -2.48 30.80
C GLU A 235 -7.24 -2.62 29.96
N ARG A 236 -8.04 -1.54 29.84
CA ARG A 236 -9.23 -1.52 28.97
C ARG A 236 -8.84 -1.71 27.51
N ARG A 237 -7.81 -0.99 27.03
CA ARG A 237 -7.32 -1.11 25.67
C ARG A 237 -6.79 -2.51 25.38
N ARG A 238 -6.02 -3.09 26.31
CA ARG A 238 -5.54 -4.47 26.22
C ARG A 238 -6.69 -5.46 26.12
N ARG A 239 -7.72 -5.33 26.95
CA ARG A 239 -8.91 -6.19 26.92
C ARG A 239 -9.66 -6.09 25.60
N ALA A 240 -9.88 -4.88 25.08
CA ALA A 240 -10.53 -4.66 23.80
C ALA A 240 -9.73 -5.29 22.65
N LEU A 241 -8.40 -5.15 22.64
CA LEU A 241 -7.55 -5.79 21.65
C LEU A 241 -7.66 -7.31 21.73
N TRP A 242 -7.65 -7.90 22.93
CA TRP A 242 -7.85 -9.34 23.11
C TRP A 242 -9.20 -9.85 22.58
N GLU A 243 -10.29 -9.12 22.85
CA GLU A 243 -11.61 -9.45 22.33
C GLU A 243 -11.61 -9.45 20.79
N THR A 244 -11.10 -8.37 20.18
CA THR A 244 -10.98 -8.31 18.72
C THR A 244 -10.04 -9.37 18.15
N LEU A 245 -8.99 -9.75 18.87
CA LEU A 245 -8.04 -10.78 18.45
C LEU A 245 -8.74 -12.13 18.35
N ILE A 246 -9.53 -12.50 19.37
CA ILE A 246 -10.28 -13.75 19.40
C ILE A 246 -11.30 -13.78 18.26
N ASP A 247 -12.07 -12.71 18.07
CA ASP A 247 -13.04 -12.60 16.98
C ASP A 247 -12.38 -12.79 15.60
N LYS A 248 -11.19 -12.23 15.38
CA LYS A 248 -10.46 -12.39 14.12
C LYS A 248 -9.86 -13.78 13.96
N PHE A 249 -9.49 -14.43 15.05
CA PHE A 249 -9.00 -15.80 15.03
C PHE A 249 -10.12 -16.77 14.64
N GLU A 250 -11.32 -16.59 15.21
CA GLU A 250 -12.52 -17.37 14.85
C GLU A 250 -12.96 -17.14 13.40
N ALA A 251 -12.76 -15.92 12.87
CA ALA A 251 -13.03 -15.58 11.48
C ALA A 251 -11.95 -16.06 10.48
N GLU A 252 -10.95 -16.83 10.93
CA GLU A 252 -9.81 -17.31 10.14
C GLU A 252 -8.96 -16.18 9.48
N ASP A 253 -9.08 -14.94 9.96
CA ASP A 253 -8.29 -13.80 9.47
C ASP A 253 -6.98 -13.68 10.25
N TYR A 254 -6.11 -14.67 10.02
CA TYR A 254 -4.84 -14.80 10.74
C TYR A 254 -3.85 -13.64 10.50
N ASP A 255 -4.01 -12.91 9.38
CA ASP A 255 -3.21 -11.71 9.09
C ASP A 255 -3.52 -10.56 10.06
N ARG A 256 -4.81 -10.37 10.38
CA ARG A 256 -5.22 -9.38 11.39
C ARG A 256 -4.82 -9.84 12.78
N VAL A 257 -4.94 -11.13 13.09
CA VAL A 257 -4.52 -11.67 14.39
C VAL A 257 -3.04 -11.41 14.65
N GLU A 258 -2.16 -11.64 13.68
CA GLU A 258 -0.73 -11.37 13.83
C GLU A 258 -0.44 -9.90 14.16
N ARG A 259 -1.10 -8.97 13.45
CA ARG A 259 -0.99 -7.52 13.70
C ARG A 259 -1.52 -7.11 15.07
N ILE A 260 -2.66 -7.65 15.51
CA ILE A 260 -3.24 -7.32 16.82
C ILE A 260 -2.36 -7.91 17.94
N ALA A 261 -1.84 -9.13 17.76
CA ALA A 261 -0.91 -9.74 18.70
C ALA A 261 0.39 -8.94 18.82
N GLU A 262 0.90 -8.36 17.72
CA GLU A 262 2.05 -7.47 17.74
C GLU A 262 1.74 -6.15 18.47
N ALA A 263 0.58 -5.54 18.23
CA ALA A 263 0.14 -4.35 18.96
C ALA A 263 -0.04 -4.61 20.48
N LEU A 264 -0.45 -5.83 20.87
CA LEU A 264 -0.50 -6.25 22.27
C LEU A 264 0.90 -6.36 22.88
N LEU A 265 1.88 -6.89 22.14
CA LEU A 265 3.28 -6.98 22.57
C LEU A 265 3.98 -5.62 22.63
N GLU A 266 3.55 -4.64 21.81
CA GLU A 266 4.00 -3.26 21.92
C GLU A 266 3.50 -2.58 23.20
N LEU A 267 2.28 -2.89 23.64
CA LEU A 267 1.72 -2.40 24.90
C LEU A 267 2.35 -3.11 26.11
N ASP A 268 2.50 -4.43 26.05
CA ASP A 268 3.11 -5.25 27.10
C ASP A 268 4.00 -6.33 26.48
N TYR A 269 5.30 -6.05 26.44
CA TYR A 269 6.29 -6.96 25.86
C TYR A 269 6.45 -8.27 26.64
N LYS A 270 5.95 -8.34 27.89
CA LYS A 270 6.04 -9.53 28.75
C LYS A 270 4.83 -10.46 28.57
N ASP A 271 3.82 -10.07 27.79
CA ASP A 271 2.64 -10.89 27.57
C ASP A 271 2.97 -12.16 26.78
N THR A 272 3.13 -13.28 27.51
CA THR A 272 3.42 -14.59 26.91
C THR A 272 2.24 -15.18 26.14
N ASP A 273 1.01 -14.77 26.46
CA ASP A 273 -0.19 -15.24 25.77
C ASP A 273 -0.28 -14.59 24.39
N ALA A 274 -0.01 -13.28 24.29
CA ALA A 274 0.05 -12.57 23.02
C ALA A 274 1.12 -13.15 22.08
N ALA A 275 2.30 -13.45 22.62
CA ALA A 275 3.38 -14.10 21.85
C ALA A 275 2.98 -15.49 21.32
N ARG A 276 2.30 -16.30 22.15
CA ARG A 276 1.80 -17.62 21.75
C ARG A 276 0.71 -17.51 20.69
N MET A 277 -0.24 -16.57 20.85
CA MET A 277 -1.27 -16.32 19.85
C MET A 277 -0.70 -15.95 18.49
N ARG A 278 0.34 -15.10 18.47
CA ARG A 278 1.03 -14.74 17.22
C ARG A 278 1.60 -15.97 16.52
N GLU A 279 2.24 -16.87 17.25
CA GLU A 279 2.81 -18.08 16.67
C GLU A 279 1.73 -19.06 16.21
N MET A 280 0.65 -19.23 16.98
CA MET A 280 -0.50 -20.04 16.56
C MET A 280 -1.15 -19.50 15.28
N ALA A 281 -1.30 -18.17 15.17
CA ALA A 281 -1.82 -17.53 13.97
C ALA A 281 -0.93 -17.78 12.74
N ARG A 282 0.41 -17.71 12.90
CA ARG A 282 1.36 -18.02 11.83
C ARG A 282 1.26 -19.48 11.36
N VAL A 283 1.16 -20.42 12.29
CA VAL A 283 1.01 -21.85 11.98
C VAL A 283 -0.33 -22.11 11.28
N ALA A 284 -1.42 -21.54 11.80
CA ALA A 284 -2.76 -21.68 11.22
C ALA A 284 -2.82 -21.07 9.80
N LYS A 285 -2.26 -19.87 9.61
CA LYS A 285 -2.11 -19.22 8.30
C LYS A 285 -1.39 -20.10 7.29
N ARG A 286 -0.24 -20.69 7.67
CA ARG A 286 0.52 -21.59 6.78
C ARG A 286 -0.27 -22.84 6.45
N THR A 287 -1.00 -23.39 7.42
CA THR A 287 -1.84 -24.58 7.23
C THR A 287 -2.97 -24.28 6.23
N LEU A 288 -3.71 -23.19 6.44
CA LEU A 288 -4.79 -22.76 5.55
C LEU A 288 -4.28 -22.44 4.14
N SER A 289 -3.15 -21.73 4.05
CA SER A 289 -2.51 -21.44 2.75
C SER A 289 -2.11 -22.73 2.04
N ARG A 290 -1.56 -23.71 2.77
CA ARG A 290 -1.20 -25.02 2.22
C ARG A 290 -2.43 -25.77 1.70
N GLU A 291 -3.51 -25.79 2.47
CA GLU A 291 -4.76 -26.45 2.07
C GLU A 291 -5.36 -25.81 0.81
N ARG A 292 -5.41 -24.47 0.75
CA ARG A 292 -5.82 -23.73 -0.45
C ARG A 292 -4.92 -24.05 -1.63
N HIS A 293 -3.60 -23.99 -1.47
CA HIS A 293 -2.66 -24.33 -2.53
C HIS A 293 -2.81 -25.76 -3.03
N VAL A 294 -3.02 -26.73 -2.14
CA VAL A 294 -3.24 -28.13 -2.54
C VAL A 294 -4.55 -28.27 -3.32
N SER A 295 -5.62 -27.61 -2.88
CA SER A 295 -6.90 -27.61 -3.60
C SER A 295 -6.80 -26.94 -4.96
N ASP A 296 -6.19 -25.75 -5.03
CA ASP A 296 -5.99 -25.00 -6.27
C ASP A 296 -5.09 -25.75 -7.23
N TYR A 297 -3.97 -26.30 -6.74
CA TYR A 297 -3.07 -27.12 -7.55
C TYR A 297 -3.79 -28.32 -8.12
N ARG A 298 -4.62 -29.00 -7.32
CA ARG A 298 -5.42 -30.14 -7.79
C ARG A 298 -6.41 -29.70 -8.88
N ASN A 299 -7.14 -28.62 -8.69
CA ASN A 299 -8.09 -28.09 -9.67
C ASN A 299 -7.39 -27.70 -10.98
N GLN A 300 -6.24 -27.03 -10.88
CA GLN A 300 -5.43 -26.64 -12.03
C GLN A 300 -4.87 -27.86 -12.75
N TRP A 301 -4.39 -28.86 -12.00
CA TRP A 301 -3.89 -30.11 -12.56
C TRP A 301 -4.99 -30.85 -13.31
N GLU A 302 -6.17 -31.03 -12.70
CA GLU A 302 -7.34 -31.66 -13.33
C GLU A 302 -7.74 -30.91 -14.61
N SER A 303 -7.86 -29.58 -14.56
CA SER A 303 -8.17 -28.74 -15.72
C SER A 303 -7.11 -28.86 -16.83
N THR A 304 -5.83 -28.91 -16.48
CA THR A 304 -4.74 -29.01 -17.46
C THR A 304 -4.77 -30.36 -18.15
N PHE A 305 -4.98 -31.45 -17.41
CA PHE A 305 -5.08 -32.79 -17.97
C PHE A 305 -6.35 -32.98 -18.81
N GLU A 306 -7.47 -32.37 -18.43
CA GLU A 306 -8.66 -32.33 -19.27
C GLU A 306 -8.42 -31.59 -20.59
N GLU A 307 -7.69 -30.47 -20.55
CA GLU A 307 -7.28 -29.77 -21.77
C GLU A 307 -6.34 -30.60 -22.64
N ILE A 308 -5.35 -31.29 -22.05
CA ILE A 308 -4.46 -32.20 -22.77
C ILE A 308 -5.26 -33.32 -23.43
N LYS A 309 -6.20 -33.95 -22.71
CA LYS A 309 -7.07 -35.00 -23.26
C LYS A 309 -7.90 -34.49 -24.44
N MET A 310 -8.49 -33.30 -24.33
CA MET A 310 -9.20 -32.67 -25.45
C MET A 310 -8.31 -32.39 -26.66
N LYS A 311 -7.03 -32.06 -26.45
CA LYS A 311 -6.07 -31.85 -27.56
C LYS A 311 -5.58 -33.17 -28.17
N MET A 312 -5.60 -34.26 -27.42
CA MET A 312 -5.20 -35.58 -27.89
C MET A 312 -6.29 -36.28 -28.71
N THR A 313 -7.56 -35.90 -28.53
CA THR A 313 -8.64 -36.39 -29.38
C THR A 313 -8.53 -35.78 -30.77
N LEU A 314 -8.35 -36.63 -31.78
CA LEU A 314 -8.43 -36.24 -33.19
C LEU A 314 -9.86 -35.79 -33.49
N GLU A 315 -10.03 -34.52 -33.86
CA GLU A 315 -11.32 -34.01 -34.32
C GLU A 315 -11.64 -34.65 -35.68
N THR A 316 -12.74 -35.40 -35.76
CA THR A 316 -13.21 -36.04 -37.01
C THR A 316 -14.17 -35.15 -37.81
N GLY A 317 -14.65 -34.06 -37.21
CA GLY A 317 -15.47 -33.04 -37.87
C GLY A 317 -14.63 -31.93 -38.48
N VAL A 318 -15.15 -31.26 -39.52
CA VAL A 318 -14.47 -30.15 -40.20
C VAL A 318 -14.19 -28.96 -39.26
N ILE A 319 -15.07 -28.71 -38.28
CA ILE A 319 -14.91 -27.69 -37.23
C ILE A 319 -15.53 -28.20 -35.91
N GLY A 320 -14.72 -28.37 -34.86
CA GLY A 320 -15.19 -28.59 -33.49
C GLY A 320 -15.15 -27.30 -32.66
N PHE A 321 -16.30 -26.83 -32.18
CA PHE A 321 -16.33 -25.71 -31.22
C PHE A 321 -16.12 -26.21 -29.79
N PRO A 322 -15.43 -25.44 -28.93
CA PRO A 322 -15.30 -25.78 -27.51
C PRO A 322 -16.67 -25.71 -26.81
N SER A 323 -16.77 -26.33 -25.62
CA SER A 323 -17.98 -26.25 -24.79
C SER A 323 -18.32 -24.80 -24.41
N GLU A 324 -19.60 -24.51 -24.16
CA GLU A 324 -20.09 -23.16 -23.80
C GLU A 324 -19.30 -22.55 -22.62
N ARG A 325 -19.00 -23.36 -21.60
CA ARG A 325 -18.18 -22.94 -20.45
C ARG A 325 -16.78 -22.51 -20.87
N LYS A 326 -16.12 -23.30 -21.70
CA LYS A 326 -14.77 -22.98 -22.22
C LYS A 326 -14.82 -21.77 -23.15
N TRP A 327 -15.89 -21.61 -23.93
CA TRP A 327 -16.08 -20.41 -24.76
C TRP A 327 -16.27 -19.14 -23.92
N LYS A 328 -17.04 -19.22 -22.82
CA LYS A 328 -17.16 -18.12 -21.85
C LYS A 328 -15.79 -17.77 -21.24
N ASP A 329 -15.01 -18.77 -20.82
CA ASP A 329 -13.67 -18.57 -20.27
C ASP A 329 -12.69 -17.98 -21.31
N ILE A 330 -12.82 -18.34 -22.59
CA ILE A 330 -12.02 -17.75 -23.68
C ILE A 330 -12.44 -16.30 -23.92
N SER A 331 -13.75 -16.03 -23.95
CA SER A 331 -14.29 -14.69 -24.17
C SER A 331 -13.99 -13.73 -23.01
N SER A 332 -13.95 -14.23 -21.76
CA SER A 332 -13.68 -13.43 -20.56
C SER A 332 -12.21 -13.08 -20.39
N ARG A 333 -11.29 -13.82 -21.00
CA ARG A 333 -9.85 -13.49 -21.02
C ARG A 333 -9.56 -12.16 -21.72
N GLY A 334 -10.52 -11.62 -22.49
CA GLY A 334 -10.37 -10.36 -23.21
C GLY A 334 -9.33 -10.44 -24.33
N ALA A 335 -9.23 -9.38 -25.12
CA ALA A 335 -8.15 -9.27 -26.10
C ALA A 335 -6.81 -9.09 -25.37
N ILE A 336 -5.77 -9.81 -25.78
CA ILE A 336 -4.40 -9.61 -25.29
C ILE A 336 -3.96 -8.19 -25.70
N GLN A 337 -4.10 -7.22 -24.80
CA GLN A 337 -3.68 -5.85 -25.03
C GLN A 337 -2.17 -5.76 -24.77
N LEU A 338 -1.38 -5.46 -25.81
CA LEU A 338 0.08 -5.24 -25.68
C LEU A 338 0.43 -3.92 -24.96
N ALA A 339 -0.54 -3.02 -24.76
CA ALA A 339 -0.31 -1.75 -24.08
C ALA A 339 -0.59 -1.89 -22.57
N ARG A 340 0.44 -1.68 -21.75
CA ARG A 340 0.36 -1.58 -20.28
C ARG A 340 -0.36 -0.33 -19.78
N ASN A 341 -0.77 0.55 -20.70
CA ASN A 341 -1.72 1.60 -20.41
C ASN A 341 -3.08 0.93 -20.42
N ALA A 342 -3.45 0.39 -19.26
CA ALA A 342 -4.83 0.15 -18.94
C ALA A 342 -5.63 1.29 -19.54
N VAL A 343 -6.55 0.93 -20.45
CA VAL A 343 -7.79 1.67 -20.56
C VAL A 343 -8.14 2.02 -19.13
N ALA A 344 -8.29 3.31 -18.85
CA ALA A 344 -9.16 3.70 -17.75
C ALA A 344 -10.48 2.98 -18.07
N GLU A 345 -10.61 1.73 -17.59
CA GLU A 345 -11.90 1.18 -17.24
C GLU A 345 -12.54 2.34 -16.51
N GLU A 346 -13.61 2.86 -17.09
CA GLU A 346 -14.23 4.05 -16.54
C GLU A 346 -14.35 3.83 -15.05
N SER A 347 -13.78 4.76 -14.28
CA SER A 347 -14.00 4.73 -12.85
C SER A 347 -15.49 4.55 -12.66
N GLU A 348 -15.93 3.69 -11.73
CA GLU A 348 -17.37 3.50 -11.49
C GLU A 348 -18.09 4.85 -11.32
N ALA A 349 -17.35 5.86 -10.84
CA ALA A 349 -17.74 7.26 -10.79
C ALA A 349 -17.97 7.93 -12.18
N ASP A 350 -17.13 7.72 -13.18
CA ASP A 350 -17.29 8.25 -14.55
C ASP A 350 -18.53 7.67 -15.24
N LEU A 351 -18.77 6.37 -15.03
CA LEU A 351 -19.94 5.68 -15.56
C LEU A 351 -21.22 6.21 -14.90
N ALA A 352 -21.21 6.37 -13.58
CA ALA A 352 -22.32 6.96 -12.82
C ALA A 352 -22.64 8.40 -13.29
N VAL A 353 -21.62 9.22 -13.53
CA VAL A 353 -21.80 10.59 -14.05
C VAL A 353 -22.43 10.58 -15.44
N ARG A 354 -21.99 9.70 -16.34
CA ARG A 354 -22.59 9.62 -17.68
C ARG A 354 -24.04 9.14 -17.63
N GLN A 355 -24.32 8.16 -16.77
CA GLN A 355 -25.69 7.70 -16.56
C GLN A 355 -26.57 8.81 -15.99
N ALA A 356 -26.09 9.59 -15.02
CA ALA A 356 -26.80 10.74 -14.47
C ALA A 356 -27.14 11.79 -15.54
N LEU A 357 -26.16 12.13 -16.40
CA LEU A 357 -26.37 13.07 -17.52
C LEU A 357 -27.37 12.54 -18.57
N THR A 358 -27.42 11.23 -18.79
CA THR A 358 -28.29 10.60 -19.79
C THR A 358 -29.71 10.40 -19.25
N ASN A 359 -29.85 9.99 -17.99
CA ASN A 359 -31.14 9.65 -17.37
C ASN A 359 -31.90 10.89 -16.88
N THR A 360 -31.21 11.99 -16.56
CA THR A 360 -31.86 13.22 -16.12
C THR A 360 -32.49 13.93 -17.31
N VAL A 361 -33.82 13.92 -17.37
CA VAL A 361 -34.62 14.63 -18.38
C VAL A 361 -35.10 15.95 -17.80
N LEU A 362 -34.81 17.03 -18.52
CA LEU A 362 -35.14 18.40 -18.16
C LEU A 362 -36.41 18.82 -18.93
N PRO A 363 -37.57 18.99 -18.26
CA PRO A 363 -38.87 19.06 -18.92
C PRO A 363 -39.11 20.37 -19.68
N LYS A 364 -38.71 21.51 -19.12
CA LYS A 364 -38.75 22.82 -19.78
C LYS A 364 -37.57 23.65 -19.29
N ILE A 365 -36.69 24.03 -20.22
CA ILE A 365 -35.57 24.92 -19.95
C ILE A 365 -35.67 26.13 -20.85
N ASP A 366 -35.62 27.29 -20.23
CA ASP A 366 -35.52 28.57 -20.92
C ASP A 366 -34.20 29.25 -20.49
N TRP A 367 -33.21 29.17 -21.38
CA TRP A 367 -31.91 29.83 -21.26
C TRP A 367 -31.76 30.93 -22.31
N SER A 368 -32.87 31.53 -22.74
CA SER A 368 -32.84 32.64 -23.68
C SER A 368 -32.00 33.81 -23.17
N THR A 369 -32.20 34.22 -21.92
CA THR A 369 -31.53 35.38 -21.29
C THR A 369 -30.48 35.01 -20.24
N LYS A 370 -30.15 33.71 -20.07
CA LYS A 370 -29.22 33.26 -19.03
C LYS A 370 -27.78 33.29 -19.52
N LEU A 371 -26.86 33.57 -18.59
CA LEU A 371 -25.42 33.48 -18.82
C LEU A 371 -24.93 32.03 -18.71
N PHE A 372 -23.77 31.75 -19.31
CA PHE A 372 -23.11 30.44 -19.29
C PHE A 372 -22.92 29.88 -17.87
N SER A 373 -22.51 30.71 -16.92
CA SER A 373 -22.27 30.32 -15.53
C SER A 373 -23.57 29.90 -14.82
N GLU A 374 -24.68 30.57 -15.10
CA GLU A 374 -26.00 30.25 -14.55
C GLU A 374 -26.56 28.95 -15.12
N ALA A 375 -26.40 28.73 -16.43
CA ALA A 375 -26.81 27.49 -17.08
C ALA A 375 -26.04 26.26 -16.55
N ILE A 376 -24.72 26.41 -16.32
CA ILE A 376 -23.90 25.34 -15.71
C ILE A 376 -24.32 25.08 -14.24
N ALA A 377 -24.63 26.12 -13.48
CA ALA A 377 -25.09 25.97 -12.09
C ALA A 377 -26.44 25.24 -12.02
N GLU A 378 -27.35 25.53 -12.94
CA GLU A 378 -28.63 24.85 -13.05
C GLU A 378 -28.48 23.38 -13.46
N LEU A 379 -27.60 23.09 -14.44
CA LEU A 379 -27.25 21.72 -14.81
C LEU A 379 -26.61 20.93 -13.67
N ARG A 380 -25.73 21.58 -12.89
CA ARG A 380 -25.12 20.98 -11.70
C ARG A 380 -26.18 20.60 -10.66
N SER A 381 -27.16 21.48 -10.42
CA SER A 381 -28.23 21.25 -9.45
C SER A 381 -29.24 20.19 -9.91
N GLN A 382 -29.63 20.21 -11.19
CA GLN A 382 -30.69 19.34 -11.70
C GLN A 382 -30.19 17.93 -12.04
N ALA A 383 -28.98 17.80 -12.58
CA ALA A 383 -28.38 16.50 -12.87
C ALA A 383 -27.67 15.86 -11.67
N ASN A 384 -27.45 16.61 -10.58
CA ASN A 384 -26.67 16.19 -9.41
C ASN A 384 -25.27 15.66 -9.80
N VAL A 385 -24.58 16.40 -10.68
CA VAL A 385 -23.25 16.06 -11.20
C VAL A 385 -22.28 17.20 -10.92
N ASN A 386 -21.05 16.88 -10.51
CA ASN A 386 -19.99 17.87 -10.30
C ASN A 386 -19.41 18.35 -11.64
N ILE A 387 -19.77 19.57 -12.06
CA ILE A 387 -19.27 20.20 -13.30
C ILE A 387 -18.25 21.28 -12.95
N VAL A 388 -17.02 21.22 -13.43
CA VAL A 388 -15.95 22.22 -13.20
C VAL A 388 -15.51 22.83 -14.52
N ALA A 389 -15.61 24.15 -14.66
CA ALA A 389 -15.12 24.87 -15.84
C ALA A 389 -13.74 25.47 -15.59
N SER A 390 -12.80 25.31 -16.53
CA SER A 390 -11.49 25.98 -16.49
C SER A 390 -11.67 27.51 -16.57
N PRO A 391 -10.74 28.31 -16.00
CA PRO A 391 -10.83 29.77 -16.05
C PRO A 391 -10.96 30.30 -17.49
N GLU A 392 -10.22 29.70 -18.43
CA GLU A 392 -10.26 30.05 -19.85
C GLU A 392 -11.62 29.70 -20.49
N ALA A 393 -12.20 28.54 -20.13
CA ALA A 393 -13.53 28.15 -20.61
C ALA A 393 -14.65 29.03 -20.02
N ARG A 394 -14.47 29.57 -18.81
CA ARG A 394 -15.42 30.53 -18.22
C ARG A 394 -15.41 31.86 -18.95
N VAL A 395 -14.22 32.38 -19.26
CA VAL A 395 -14.09 33.62 -20.04
C VAL A 395 -14.72 33.45 -21.43
N ALA A 396 -14.37 32.36 -22.14
CA ALA A 396 -14.94 32.07 -23.45
C ALA A 396 -16.47 31.90 -23.44
N GLY A 397 -17.03 31.36 -22.35
CA GLY A 397 -18.48 31.25 -22.18
C GLY A 397 -19.18 32.53 -21.76
N GLU A 398 -18.50 33.44 -21.05
CA GLU A 398 -19.04 34.74 -20.65
C GLU A 398 -18.94 35.78 -21.78
N ASP A 399 -18.04 35.61 -22.75
CA ASP A 399 -17.97 36.42 -23.97
C ASP A 399 -19.24 36.29 -24.83
N THR A 400 -19.94 35.16 -24.74
CA THR A 400 -21.30 35.01 -25.27
C THR A 400 -22.32 35.65 -24.32
N ALA A 401 -22.71 36.90 -24.61
CA ALA A 401 -23.60 37.71 -23.78
C ALA A 401 -24.90 36.98 -23.36
N GLU A 402 -25.50 36.20 -24.27
CA GLU A 402 -26.73 35.42 -24.01
C GLU A 402 -26.68 34.08 -24.75
N LEU A 403 -27.14 33.00 -24.09
CA LEU A 403 -27.14 31.66 -24.68
C LEU A 403 -28.19 31.53 -25.80
N GLY A 404 -29.38 32.12 -25.63
CA GLY A 404 -30.45 32.08 -26.64
C GLY A 404 -31.03 30.67 -26.86
N LEU A 405 -30.95 29.79 -25.86
CA LEU A 405 -31.32 28.38 -25.97
C LEU A 405 -32.65 28.10 -25.26
N GLU A 406 -33.62 27.52 -25.97
CA GLU A 406 -34.86 27.00 -25.39
C GLU A 406 -34.97 25.51 -25.70
N PHE A 407 -35.24 24.72 -24.66
CA PHE A 407 -35.40 23.27 -24.79
C PHE A 407 -36.74 22.82 -24.25
N LYS A 408 -37.43 22.00 -25.06
CA LYS A 408 -38.57 21.20 -24.62
C LYS A 408 -38.10 19.76 -24.46
N GLN A 409 -38.11 19.26 -23.23
CA GLN A 409 -37.82 17.87 -22.87
C GLN A 409 -36.49 17.34 -23.45
N GLN A 410 -35.36 17.72 -22.86
CA GLN A 410 -34.01 17.28 -23.26
C GLN A 410 -33.26 16.60 -22.12
N THR A 411 -32.32 15.71 -22.43
CA THR A 411 -31.43 15.14 -21.42
C THR A 411 -30.41 16.17 -20.96
N ALA A 412 -29.97 16.09 -19.70
CA ALA A 412 -28.94 16.98 -19.17
C ALA A 412 -27.64 16.93 -19.99
N GLY A 413 -27.28 15.76 -20.51
CA GLY A 413 -26.14 15.60 -21.42
C GLY A 413 -26.30 16.38 -22.73
N ASN A 414 -27.46 16.33 -23.38
CA ASN A 414 -27.72 17.08 -24.62
C ASN A 414 -27.77 18.58 -24.37
N ALA A 415 -28.39 19.00 -23.26
CA ALA A 415 -28.46 20.38 -22.85
C ALA A 415 -27.06 20.95 -22.56
N LEU A 416 -26.21 20.19 -21.86
CA LEU A 416 -24.80 20.54 -21.64
C LEU A 416 -24.03 20.66 -22.97
N ALA A 417 -24.20 19.69 -23.87
CA ALA A 417 -23.55 19.72 -25.18
C ALA A 417 -23.98 20.96 -26.01
N ALA A 418 -25.25 21.36 -25.93
CA ALA A 418 -25.75 22.54 -26.63
C ALA A 418 -25.19 23.86 -26.05
N VAL A 419 -25.08 23.97 -24.72
CA VAL A 419 -24.44 25.11 -24.06
C VAL A 419 -22.95 25.19 -24.43
N CYS A 420 -22.24 24.06 -24.36
CA CYS A 420 -20.84 24.00 -24.75
C CYS A 420 -20.63 24.36 -26.23
N GLY A 421 -21.50 23.89 -27.12
CA GLY A 421 -21.46 24.19 -28.55
C GLY A 421 -21.65 25.68 -28.86
N ARG A 422 -22.56 26.37 -28.14
CA ARG A 422 -22.82 27.81 -28.32
C ARG A 422 -21.65 28.67 -27.88
N CYS A 423 -21.00 28.30 -26.77
CA CYS A 423 -19.88 29.01 -26.17
C CYS A 423 -18.51 28.62 -26.74
N GLY A 424 -18.46 27.68 -27.69
CA GLY A 424 -17.20 27.23 -28.30
C GLY A 424 -16.29 26.42 -27.36
N VAL A 425 -16.81 25.89 -26.25
CA VAL A 425 -16.09 25.08 -25.27
C VAL A 425 -16.40 23.58 -25.43
N ALA A 426 -15.56 22.71 -24.88
CA ALA A 426 -15.74 21.26 -24.88
C ALA A 426 -15.82 20.72 -23.45
N TYR A 427 -16.45 19.57 -23.24
CA TYR A 427 -16.48 18.91 -21.94
C TYR A 427 -15.88 17.50 -22.02
N THR A 428 -15.13 17.12 -20.98
CA THR A 428 -14.63 15.74 -20.77
C THR A 428 -15.11 15.23 -19.41
N ILE A 429 -15.33 13.92 -19.28
CA ILE A 429 -15.69 13.28 -18.00
C ILE A 429 -14.46 12.50 -17.55
N GLU A 430 -13.89 12.89 -16.41
CA GLU A 430 -12.67 12.31 -15.86
C GLU A 430 -12.80 12.26 -14.33
N ASN A 431 -12.50 11.14 -13.69
CA ASN A 431 -12.47 11.00 -12.22
C ASN A 431 -13.78 11.37 -11.49
N GLY A 432 -14.93 11.11 -12.10
CA GLY A 432 -16.25 11.40 -11.53
C GLY A 432 -16.65 12.87 -11.57
N LEU A 433 -15.97 13.70 -12.35
CA LEU A 433 -16.34 15.10 -12.60
C LEU A 433 -16.43 15.40 -14.09
N VAL A 434 -17.28 16.37 -14.43
CA VAL A 434 -17.41 16.90 -15.79
C VAL A 434 -16.52 18.13 -15.89
N ARG A 435 -15.43 18.04 -16.62
CA ARG A 435 -14.49 19.15 -16.83
C ARG A 435 -14.83 19.89 -18.12
N VAL A 436 -15.25 21.14 -18.02
CA VAL A 436 -15.48 22.03 -19.18
C VAL A 436 -14.20 22.81 -19.45
N GLN A 437 -13.66 22.66 -20.66
CA GLN A 437 -12.36 23.18 -21.09
C GLN A 437 -12.51 23.86 -22.46
N THR A 438 -11.52 24.64 -22.87
CA THR A 438 -11.48 25.13 -24.26
C THR A 438 -11.23 23.97 -25.23
N LYS A 439 -11.57 24.13 -26.50
CA LYS A 439 -11.28 23.10 -27.53
C LYS A 439 -9.79 22.79 -27.63
N GLU A 440 -8.94 23.80 -27.43
CA GLU A 440 -7.47 23.65 -27.43
C GLU A 440 -6.96 22.86 -26.21
N GLU A 441 -7.49 23.12 -25.01
CA GLU A 441 -7.14 22.36 -23.80
C GLU A 441 -7.58 20.89 -23.93
N ALA A 442 -8.80 20.65 -24.42
CA ALA A 442 -9.31 19.31 -24.67
C ALA A 442 -8.46 18.53 -25.71
N ALA A 443 -7.90 19.24 -26.71
CA ALA A 443 -7.01 18.66 -27.70
C ALA A 443 -5.63 18.25 -27.15
N ARG A 444 -5.21 18.73 -25.96
CA ARG A 444 -3.96 18.28 -25.31
C ARG A 444 -4.07 16.88 -24.71
N GLY A 445 -5.28 16.44 -24.34
CA GLY A 445 -5.54 15.11 -23.76
C GLY A 445 -5.51 13.93 -24.74
N LYS A 446 -4.78 14.03 -25.85
CA LYS A 446 -4.69 12.96 -26.87
C LYS A 446 -3.78 11.84 -26.38
N VAL A 447 -4.27 10.61 -26.44
CA VAL A 447 -3.55 9.38 -26.08
C VAL A 447 -3.16 8.64 -27.36
N VAL A 448 -2.10 7.83 -27.31
CA VAL A 448 -1.73 6.92 -28.39
C VAL A 448 -2.19 5.52 -28.05
N GLU A 449 -3.01 4.91 -28.90
CA GLU A 449 -3.44 3.52 -28.79
C GLU A 449 -3.00 2.70 -30.00
N PHE A 450 -2.81 1.40 -29.78
CA PHE A 450 -2.43 0.42 -30.80
C PHE A 450 -3.60 -0.50 -31.07
N TYR A 451 -4.03 -0.58 -32.34
CA TYR A 451 -5.06 -1.51 -32.79
C TYR A 451 -4.46 -2.55 -33.72
N ASN A 452 -4.57 -3.82 -33.36
CA ASN A 452 -4.32 -4.91 -34.30
C ASN A 452 -5.52 -4.96 -35.26
N VAL A 453 -5.27 -4.90 -36.56
CA VAL A 453 -6.29 -5.02 -37.63
C VAL A 453 -5.83 -5.98 -38.72
N ARG A 454 -4.87 -6.86 -38.38
CA ARG A 454 -4.33 -7.85 -39.30
C ARG A 454 -5.42 -8.75 -39.88
N ASP A 455 -6.44 -9.05 -39.09
CA ASP A 455 -7.61 -9.84 -39.47
C ASP A 455 -8.52 -9.15 -40.50
N LEU A 456 -8.53 -7.81 -40.52
CA LEU A 456 -9.32 -7.02 -41.45
C LEU A 456 -8.56 -6.70 -42.75
N VAL A 457 -7.24 -6.52 -42.65
CA VAL A 457 -6.38 -6.10 -43.77
C VAL A 457 -5.83 -7.29 -44.54
N ASN A 458 -5.42 -8.36 -43.85
CA ASN A 458 -4.88 -9.52 -44.52
C ASN A 458 -6.04 -10.40 -45.01
N GLY A 459 -6.19 -10.48 -46.33
CA GLY A 459 -7.13 -11.39 -46.95
C GLY A 459 -6.82 -12.82 -46.56
N ILE A 460 -7.87 -13.58 -46.29
CA ILE A 460 -7.74 -15.04 -46.22
C ILE A 460 -7.24 -15.48 -47.60
N ARG A 461 -6.06 -16.10 -47.64
CA ARG A 461 -5.53 -16.65 -48.89
C ARG A 461 -6.48 -17.74 -49.35
N SER A 462 -7.05 -17.58 -50.55
CA SER A 462 -7.72 -18.68 -51.21
C SER A 462 -6.65 -19.67 -51.62
N PHE A 463 -6.76 -20.91 -51.15
CA PHE A 463 -5.96 -22.02 -51.66
C PHE A 463 -6.84 -22.70 -52.70
N PRO A 464 -6.67 -22.40 -54.01
CA PRO A 464 -7.43 -23.12 -55.02
C PRO A 464 -7.16 -24.62 -54.86
N GLY A 465 -8.22 -25.42 -54.89
CA GLY A 465 -8.09 -26.86 -54.96
C GLY A 465 -7.36 -27.23 -56.26
N VAL A 466 -6.60 -28.33 -56.23
CA VAL A 466 -6.02 -28.89 -57.45
C VAL A 466 -7.16 -29.19 -58.41
N GLN A 467 -7.18 -28.55 -59.58
CA GLN A 467 -8.13 -28.90 -60.64
C GLN A 467 -7.76 -30.32 -61.12
N LEU A 468 -8.59 -31.29 -60.74
CA LEU A 468 -8.47 -32.65 -61.25
C LEU A 468 -9.07 -32.66 -62.65
N ASN A 469 -8.22 -32.69 -63.68
CA ASN A 469 -8.66 -32.97 -65.03
C ASN A 469 -9.21 -34.41 -65.07
N LEU A 470 -10.53 -34.55 -65.16
CA LEU A 470 -11.22 -35.85 -65.23
C LEU A 470 -11.25 -36.43 -66.66
N ASN A 471 -10.57 -35.82 -67.62
CA ASN A 471 -10.49 -36.35 -68.96
C ASN A 471 -9.53 -37.54 -68.99
N ALA A 472 -10.08 -38.72 -69.30
CA ALA A 472 -9.33 -39.96 -69.40
C ALA A 472 -8.22 -39.84 -70.46
N SER A 473 -7.00 -40.21 -70.06
CA SER A 473 -5.80 -40.31 -70.89
C SER A 473 -6.07 -40.77 -72.32
N GLY A 474 -5.66 -39.96 -73.30
CA GLY A 474 -5.77 -40.33 -74.72
C GLY A 474 -5.02 -39.39 -75.65
N VAL A 475 -3.74 -39.72 -75.88
CA VAL A 475 -2.95 -39.40 -77.09
C VAL A 475 -2.59 -37.93 -77.33
N GLY A 476 -1.32 -37.62 -77.06
CA GLY A 476 -0.48 -36.75 -77.90
C GLY A 476 -0.89 -35.28 -78.00
N GLY A 477 -0.50 -34.49 -77.00
CA GLY A 477 -0.52 -33.03 -77.07
C GLY A 477 0.35 -32.46 -75.97
N GLU A 478 1.48 -31.89 -76.35
CA GLU A 478 2.33 -31.05 -75.53
C GLU A 478 1.57 -29.73 -75.34
N GLU A 479 0.87 -29.55 -74.21
CA GLU A 479 0.21 -28.27 -73.87
C GLU A 479 0.35 -27.97 -72.38
N ASP A 480 0.60 -26.68 -72.12
CA ASP A 480 0.98 -26.05 -70.86
C ASP A 480 0.13 -26.49 -69.65
N PHE A 481 0.81 -27.04 -68.64
CA PHE A 481 0.21 -27.45 -67.36
C PHE A 481 -0.01 -26.30 -66.36
N PHE A 482 0.09 -25.05 -66.81
CA PHE A 482 -0.09 -23.87 -65.95
C PHE A 482 -0.82 -22.77 -66.75
N ASP A 483 -2.14 -22.89 -66.89
CA ASP A 483 -2.93 -21.67 -66.95
C ASP A 483 -2.83 -21.02 -65.58
N GLU A 484 -2.12 -19.89 -65.53
CA GLU A 484 -2.04 -19.01 -64.38
C GLU A 484 -3.42 -18.33 -64.27
N ASP A 485 -4.40 -19.06 -63.72
CA ASP A 485 -5.72 -18.50 -63.45
C ASP A 485 -5.54 -17.25 -62.58
N GLU A 486 -5.96 -16.11 -63.12
CA GLU A 486 -6.00 -14.82 -62.43
C GLU A 486 -6.63 -15.05 -61.05
N THR A 487 -5.83 -14.84 -60.01
CA THR A 487 -6.29 -14.89 -58.63
C THR A 487 -7.30 -13.76 -58.47
N GLU A 488 -8.60 -14.10 -58.48
CA GLU A 488 -9.65 -13.18 -58.05
C GLU A 488 -9.21 -12.57 -56.71
N PRO A 489 -9.00 -11.24 -56.64
CA PRO A 489 -8.51 -10.63 -55.42
C PRO A 489 -9.56 -10.85 -54.34
N THR A 490 -9.21 -11.63 -53.32
CA THR A 490 -10.02 -11.74 -52.12
C THR A 490 -10.32 -10.32 -51.65
N ARG A 491 -11.57 -9.98 -51.36
CA ARG A 491 -11.97 -8.65 -50.87
C ARG A 491 -11.25 -8.32 -49.57
N THR A 492 -10.06 -7.78 -49.67
CA THR A 492 -9.30 -7.17 -48.60
C THR A 492 -9.75 -5.73 -48.45
N LEU A 493 -10.12 -5.33 -47.25
CA LEU A 493 -10.10 -3.90 -46.95
C LEU A 493 -8.63 -3.47 -46.99
N GLU A 494 -8.28 -2.72 -48.03
CA GLU A 494 -6.98 -2.07 -48.09
C GLU A 494 -6.80 -1.22 -46.84
N MET A 495 -5.57 -1.21 -46.31
CA MET A 495 -5.22 -0.47 -45.10
C MET A 495 -5.65 1.01 -45.19
N GLU A 496 -5.53 1.60 -46.38
CA GLU A 496 -5.95 2.98 -46.67
C GLU A 496 -7.47 3.14 -46.65
N SER A 497 -8.22 2.22 -47.28
CA SER A 497 -9.68 2.22 -47.23
C SER A 497 -10.21 2.10 -45.80
N LEU A 498 -9.57 1.29 -44.95
CA LEU A 498 -9.92 1.20 -43.53
C LEU A 498 -9.67 2.53 -42.80
N ILE A 499 -8.56 3.21 -43.10
CA ILE A 499 -8.25 4.53 -42.53
C ILE A 499 -9.30 5.56 -42.97
N ASP A 500 -9.71 5.54 -44.22
CA ASP A 500 -10.72 6.46 -44.76
C ASP A 500 -12.07 6.26 -44.07
N VAL A 501 -12.50 5.01 -43.89
CA VAL A 501 -13.72 4.68 -43.15
C VAL A 501 -13.63 5.15 -41.70
N ILE A 502 -12.48 4.97 -41.05
CA ILE A 502 -12.25 5.45 -39.68
C ILE A 502 -12.32 6.98 -39.63
N LYS A 503 -11.63 7.68 -40.53
CA LYS A 503 -11.65 9.15 -40.59
C LYS A 503 -13.06 9.68 -40.85
N SER A 504 -13.73 9.18 -41.90
CA SER A 504 -15.06 9.66 -42.31
C SER A 504 -16.13 9.46 -41.23
N THR A 505 -16.02 8.37 -40.45
CA THR A 505 -17.04 8.01 -39.46
C THR A 505 -16.77 8.63 -38.09
N VAL A 506 -15.51 8.76 -37.69
CA VAL A 506 -15.13 9.23 -36.35
C VAL A 506 -15.03 10.75 -36.31
N ASP A 507 -14.39 11.36 -37.30
CA ASP A 507 -14.27 12.82 -37.40
C ASP A 507 -13.95 13.27 -38.84
N PRO A 508 -14.89 13.88 -39.57
CA PRO A 508 -14.62 14.38 -40.93
C PRO A 508 -13.58 15.50 -40.96
N ALA A 509 -13.33 16.18 -39.82
CA ALA A 509 -12.30 17.20 -39.66
C ALA A 509 -10.99 16.65 -39.07
N TRP A 510 -10.69 15.37 -39.31
CA TRP A 510 -9.53 14.68 -38.71
C TRP A 510 -8.21 15.44 -38.89
N ASP A 511 -7.99 16.00 -40.08
CA ASP A 511 -6.74 16.61 -40.51
C ASP A 511 -6.63 18.12 -40.19
N GLU A 512 -7.69 18.76 -39.65
CA GLU A 512 -7.63 20.16 -39.19
C GLU A 512 -6.79 20.31 -37.91
N ASP A 513 -6.74 19.24 -37.12
CA ASP A 513 -6.06 19.16 -35.85
C ASP A 513 -4.67 18.52 -36.02
N GLY A 514 -3.59 19.32 -36.07
CA GLY A 514 -2.22 18.82 -36.28
C GLY A 514 -1.69 17.84 -35.20
N GLY A 515 -2.44 17.60 -34.13
CA GLY A 515 -2.15 16.60 -33.10
C GLY A 515 -2.79 15.23 -33.33
N ASN A 516 -3.70 15.10 -34.31
CA ASN A 516 -4.32 13.83 -34.69
C ASN A 516 -3.43 13.10 -35.68
N ARG A 517 -3.15 11.82 -35.42
CA ARG A 517 -2.30 11.04 -36.32
C ARG A 517 -2.76 9.59 -36.36
N ILE A 518 -2.80 9.02 -37.55
CA ILE A 518 -2.96 7.59 -37.77
C ILE A 518 -1.71 7.13 -38.53
N ASP A 519 -0.89 6.31 -37.89
CA ASP A 519 0.27 5.69 -38.52
C ASP A 519 -0.05 4.21 -38.80
N PRO A 520 -0.30 3.83 -40.06
CA PRO A 520 -0.42 2.43 -40.43
C PRO A 520 0.95 1.75 -40.43
N LYS A 521 1.03 0.60 -39.74
CA LYS A 521 2.11 -0.36 -39.91
C LYS A 521 1.58 -1.53 -40.72
N ALA A 522 1.55 -1.34 -42.04
CA ALA A 522 1.04 -2.33 -43.00
C ALA A 522 1.73 -3.70 -42.85
N GLU A 523 3.04 -3.71 -42.64
CA GLU A 523 3.83 -4.95 -42.46
C GLU A 523 3.38 -5.80 -41.26
N THR A 524 3.00 -5.14 -40.15
CA THR A 524 2.60 -5.84 -38.92
C THR A 524 1.08 -5.96 -38.78
N GLY A 525 0.30 -5.25 -39.60
CA GLY A 525 -1.16 -5.17 -39.48
C GLY A 525 -1.62 -4.40 -38.25
N VAL A 526 -0.84 -3.39 -37.81
CA VAL A 526 -1.13 -2.58 -36.62
C VAL A 526 -1.39 -1.14 -37.01
N LEU A 527 -2.49 -0.57 -36.52
CA LEU A 527 -2.80 0.85 -36.58
C LEU A 527 -2.36 1.53 -35.29
N ILE A 528 -1.49 2.52 -35.39
CA ILE A 528 -1.11 3.38 -34.27
C ILE A 528 -1.92 4.67 -34.41
N VAL A 529 -2.82 4.92 -33.47
CA VAL A 529 -3.71 6.09 -33.52
C VAL A 529 -3.43 7.00 -32.35
N ARG A 530 -3.23 8.29 -32.63
CA ARG A 530 -3.15 9.37 -31.64
C ARG A 530 -4.43 10.20 -31.68
N GLN A 531 -5.27 10.07 -30.65
CA GLN A 531 -6.55 10.77 -30.59
C GLN A 531 -7.06 10.90 -29.14
N THR A 532 -8.12 11.68 -28.93
CA THR A 532 -8.81 11.77 -27.64
C THR A 532 -9.42 10.42 -27.20
N PRO A 533 -9.48 10.12 -25.89
CA PRO A 533 -10.03 8.85 -25.37
C PRO A 533 -11.47 8.56 -25.82
N SER A 534 -12.30 9.59 -25.98
CA SER A 534 -13.69 9.46 -26.43
C SER A 534 -13.78 8.90 -27.85
N LYS A 535 -12.92 9.38 -28.76
CA LYS A 535 -12.90 8.92 -30.16
C LYS A 535 -12.25 7.53 -30.30
N HIS A 536 -11.27 7.19 -29.46
CA HIS A 536 -10.73 5.82 -29.38
C HIS A 536 -11.81 4.77 -29.12
N ARG A 537 -12.84 5.08 -28.33
CA ARG A 537 -14.00 4.20 -28.11
C ARG A 537 -14.81 3.98 -29.39
N LEU A 538 -15.02 5.04 -30.16
CA LEU A 538 -15.71 4.95 -31.46
C LEU A 538 -14.91 4.09 -32.43
N ILE A 539 -13.59 4.26 -32.48
CA ILE A 539 -12.70 3.43 -33.29
C ILE A 539 -12.82 1.95 -32.89
N ARG A 540 -12.78 1.63 -31.59
CA ARG A 540 -12.97 0.24 -31.12
C ARG A 540 -14.32 -0.33 -31.53
N LYS A 541 -15.40 0.45 -31.42
CA LYS A 541 -16.74 0.03 -31.82
C LYS A 541 -16.79 -0.28 -33.31
N ILE A 542 -16.30 0.62 -34.15
CA ILE A 542 -16.27 0.44 -35.61
C ILE A 542 -15.43 -0.79 -35.99
N LEU A 543 -14.24 -0.97 -35.40
CA LEU A 543 -13.41 -2.14 -35.65
C LEU A 543 -14.10 -3.45 -35.21
N SER A 544 -14.87 -3.42 -34.12
CA SER A 544 -15.67 -4.57 -33.68
C SER A 544 -16.82 -4.88 -34.65
N ASP A 545 -17.54 -3.85 -35.10
CA ASP A 545 -18.65 -3.99 -36.04
C ASP A 545 -18.16 -4.52 -37.40
N LEU A 546 -17.02 -4.02 -37.88
CA LEU A 546 -16.37 -4.52 -39.10
C LEU A 546 -15.99 -6.00 -38.96
N ARG A 547 -15.38 -6.41 -37.84
CA ARG A 547 -15.04 -7.82 -37.57
C ARG A 547 -16.25 -8.74 -37.56
N GLN A 548 -17.37 -8.28 -36.98
CA GLN A 548 -18.59 -9.05 -36.97
C GLN A 548 -19.13 -9.28 -38.39
N SER A 549 -18.94 -8.31 -39.29
CA SER A 549 -19.37 -8.42 -40.68
C SER A 549 -18.43 -9.23 -41.57
N THR A 550 -17.11 -9.18 -41.35
CA THR A 550 -16.11 -9.82 -42.21
C THR A 550 -15.77 -11.27 -41.81
N GLY A 551 -16.12 -11.71 -40.61
CA GLY A 551 -15.80 -13.04 -40.08
C GLY A 551 -16.72 -14.20 -40.49
N ILE A 552 -17.65 -14.01 -41.44
CA ILE A 552 -18.58 -15.08 -41.84
C ILE A 552 -17.90 -16.01 -42.84
N GLN A 553 -17.56 -17.23 -42.39
CA GLN A 553 -17.02 -18.29 -43.25
C GLN A 553 -18.17 -19.13 -43.83
N VAL A 554 -18.21 -19.27 -45.17
CA VAL A 554 -19.15 -20.16 -45.87
C VAL A 554 -18.37 -21.37 -46.38
N SER A 555 -18.69 -22.56 -45.89
CA SER A 555 -18.15 -23.83 -46.41
C SER A 555 -19.13 -24.41 -47.44
N ILE A 556 -18.66 -24.58 -48.68
CA ILE A 556 -19.45 -25.17 -49.76
C ILE A 556 -18.87 -26.55 -50.05
N GLU A 557 -19.61 -27.61 -49.68
CA GLU A 557 -19.28 -28.98 -50.07
C GLU A 557 -20.11 -29.38 -51.28
N SER A 558 -19.46 -29.71 -52.39
CA SER A 558 -20.10 -30.31 -53.56
C SER A 558 -19.56 -31.73 -53.75
N ARG A 559 -20.47 -32.68 -53.97
CA ARG A 559 -20.12 -34.08 -54.29
C ARG A 559 -20.67 -34.41 -55.66
N PHE A 560 -19.77 -34.68 -56.59
CA PHE A 560 -20.10 -35.23 -57.90
C PHE A 560 -19.93 -36.74 -57.82
N ILE A 561 -21.03 -37.48 -57.99
CA ILE A 561 -21.02 -38.94 -58.01
C ILE A 561 -21.47 -39.36 -59.41
N THR A 562 -20.54 -39.91 -60.17
CA THR A 562 -20.80 -40.63 -61.42
C THR A 562 -20.61 -42.12 -61.17
N VAL A 563 -21.64 -42.92 -61.45
CA VAL A 563 -21.57 -44.38 -61.38
C VAL A 563 -21.68 -44.90 -62.80
N GLU A 564 -20.60 -45.49 -63.30
CA GLU A 564 -20.59 -46.24 -64.55
C GLU A 564 -20.32 -47.72 -64.24
N ASN A 565 -21.10 -48.61 -64.87
CA ASN A 565 -20.94 -50.05 -64.73
C ASN A 565 -20.66 -50.64 -66.11
N ASN A 566 -19.38 -50.82 -66.44
CA ASN A 566 -18.95 -51.47 -67.68
C ASN A 566 -18.43 -52.88 -67.38
N CYS A 567 -19.33 -53.87 -67.42
CA CYS A 567 -18.99 -55.28 -67.37
C CYS A 567 -19.18 -55.87 -68.78
N LEU A 568 -18.10 -56.37 -69.39
CA LEU A 568 -18.14 -57.17 -70.60
C LEU A 568 -17.81 -58.61 -70.21
N GLN A 569 -18.76 -59.54 -70.37
CA GLN A 569 -18.55 -60.94 -70.07
C GLN A 569 -18.77 -61.77 -71.34
N GLU A 570 -17.67 -62.26 -71.91
CA GLU A 570 -17.68 -63.16 -73.06
C GLU A 570 -17.29 -64.56 -72.59
N VAL A 571 -18.10 -65.56 -72.94
CA VAL A 571 -17.82 -66.97 -72.65
C VAL A 571 -17.81 -67.73 -73.96
N GLY A 572 -16.60 -68.00 -74.46
CA GLY A 572 -16.37 -68.88 -75.60
C GLY A 572 -16.03 -70.30 -75.14
N VAL A 573 -16.56 -71.31 -75.83
CA VAL A 573 -16.12 -72.70 -75.68
C VAL A 573 -15.41 -73.09 -76.97
N ASP A 574 -14.11 -73.39 -76.88
CA ASP A 574 -13.32 -73.90 -78.00
C ASP A 574 -13.26 -75.44 -77.91
N PRO A 575 -13.94 -76.19 -78.79
CA PRO A 575 -13.93 -77.65 -78.75
C PRO A 575 -12.66 -78.27 -79.36
N ARG A 576 -11.69 -77.47 -79.81
CA ARG A 576 -10.44 -77.99 -80.37
C ARG A 576 -9.62 -78.71 -79.28
N GLY A 577 -9.10 -79.88 -79.61
CA GLY A 577 -8.26 -80.70 -78.71
C GLY A 577 -9.01 -81.77 -77.89
N LEU A 578 -10.33 -81.92 -78.07
CA LEU A 578 -11.13 -82.97 -77.43
C LEU A 578 -11.09 -84.35 -78.12
N GLY A 579 -10.20 -84.58 -79.09
CA GLY A 579 -9.97 -85.91 -79.64
C GLY A 579 -8.91 -85.94 -80.74
N ASP A 580 -7.99 -86.90 -80.65
CA ASP A 580 -6.99 -87.24 -81.68
C ASP A 580 -7.60 -88.10 -82.82
N ASP A 581 -8.91 -87.97 -83.09
CA ASP A 581 -9.61 -88.86 -84.04
C ASP A 581 -10.19 -88.12 -85.26
N THR A 582 -9.46 -87.11 -85.75
CA THR A 582 -9.73 -86.59 -87.08
C THR A 582 -9.17 -87.56 -88.13
N ALA A 583 -10.09 -88.22 -88.84
CA ALA A 583 -9.88 -89.18 -89.94
C ALA A 583 -9.72 -90.68 -89.58
N GLY A 584 -10.11 -91.11 -88.37
CA GLY A 584 -10.30 -92.54 -88.05
C GLY A 584 -9.02 -93.34 -87.78
N VAL A 585 -7.97 -92.67 -87.29
CA VAL A 585 -6.67 -93.31 -86.97
C VAL A 585 -6.23 -93.03 -85.51
N GLY A 586 -7.08 -92.41 -84.70
CA GLY A 586 -6.80 -92.06 -83.30
C GLY A 586 -7.29 -93.07 -82.27
N VAL A 587 -6.76 -92.99 -81.05
CA VAL A 587 -7.34 -93.68 -79.88
C VAL A 587 -8.29 -92.70 -79.18
N SER A 588 -9.48 -93.15 -78.77
CA SER A 588 -10.45 -92.29 -78.08
C SER A 588 -10.03 -92.03 -76.63
N GLY A 589 -9.98 -90.76 -76.20
CA GLY A 589 -9.76 -90.36 -74.81
C GLY A 589 -8.35 -89.93 -74.34
N PRO A 590 -7.24 -90.06 -75.09
CA PRO A 590 -6.01 -89.35 -74.79
C PRO A 590 -6.05 -88.03 -75.57
N GLY A 591 -6.17 -86.90 -74.89
CA GLY A 591 -6.00 -85.59 -75.54
C GLY A 591 -4.67 -85.50 -76.29
N LEU A 592 -4.54 -84.51 -77.17
CA LEU A 592 -3.27 -84.23 -77.84
C LEU A 592 -2.16 -84.04 -76.79
N ASN A 593 -1.06 -84.78 -76.89
CA ASN A 593 0.09 -84.66 -75.97
C ASN A 593 0.94 -83.41 -76.32
N ARG A 594 0.26 -82.28 -76.51
CA ARG A 594 0.83 -80.94 -76.63
C ARG A 594 0.45 -80.20 -75.34
N PRO A 595 1.38 -79.50 -74.68
CA PRO A 595 1.01 -78.67 -73.54
C PRO A 595 -0.11 -77.72 -73.96
N PHE A 596 -1.20 -77.74 -73.20
CA PHE A 596 -2.28 -76.76 -73.32
C PHE A 596 -1.68 -75.38 -73.05
N ASP A 597 -1.52 -74.58 -74.11
CA ASP A 597 -0.93 -73.24 -74.04
C ASP A 597 -2.04 -72.21 -74.26
N ASP A 598 -2.73 -71.86 -73.17
CA ASP A 598 -3.91 -70.99 -73.12
C ASP A 598 -3.58 -69.50 -73.44
N PHE A 599 -2.28 -69.16 -73.54
CA PHE A 599 -1.82 -67.78 -73.77
C PHE A 599 -0.80 -67.63 -74.90
N GLY A 600 -0.48 -68.73 -75.60
CA GLY A 600 0.51 -68.75 -76.66
C GLY A 600 1.95 -68.63 -76.15
N GLN A 601 2.89 -69.14 -76.95
CA GLN A 601 4.30 -69.15 -76.60
C GLN A 601 4.82 -67.71 -76.46
N ALA A 602 5.26 -67.36 -75.25
CA ALA A 602 5.77 -66.03 -74.91
C ALA A 602 6.83 -65.57 -75.93
N GLY A 603 6.54 -64.46 -76.61
CA GLY A 603 7.41 -63.84 -77.62
C GLY A 603 6.95 -63.98 -79.07
N SER A 604 5.86 -64.68 -79.33
CA SER A 604 5.20 -64.70 -80.64
C SER A 604 3.95 -63.82 -80.60
N GLY A 605 3.98 -62.68 -81.29
CA GLY A 605 3.01 -61.58 -81.18
C GLY A 605 1.59 -61.89 -81.66
N PHE A 606 0.93 -62.85 -81.01
CA PHE A 606 -0.46 -63.22 -81.25
C PHE A 606 -1.39 -62.50 -80.26
N GLY A 607 -2.55 -62.01 -80.74
CA GLY A 607 -3.54 -61.28 -79.92
C GLY A 607 -3.55 -59.76 -80.06
N THR A 608 -2.90 -59.20 -81.11
CA THR A 608 -3.04 -57.77 -81.46
C THR A 608 -4.06 -57.59 -82.58
N PRO A 609 -4.71 -56.40 -82.71
CA PRO A 609 -5.69 -56.13 -83.77
C PRO A 609 -5.15 -56.35 -85.20
N SER A 610 -3.82 -56.35 -85.36
CA SER A 610 -3.09 -56.56 -86.61
C SER A 610 -2.69 -58.02 -86.90
N ALA A 611 -2.87 -58.96 -85.95
CA ALA A 611 -2.56 -60.38 -86.12
C ALA A 611 -3.55 -61.27 -85.33
N PRO A 612 -4.75 -61.52 -85.89
CA PRO A 612 -5.92 -62.05 -85.18
C PRO A 612 -5.95 -63.58 -85.09
N LEU A 613 -4.81 -64.22 -84.81
CA LEU A 613 -4.77 -65.69 -84.64
C LEU A 613 -4.87 -66.11 -83.16
N GLY A 614 -5.40 -65.22 -82.32
CA GLY A 614 -5.92 -65.57 -80.98
C GLY A 614 -7.38 -66.03 -81.06
N ILE A 615 -7.82 -66.82 -80.07
CA ILE A 615 -9.20 -67.33 -79.95
C ILE A 615 -10.22 -66.23 -80.27
N GLY A 616 -11.16 -66.53 -81.18
CA GLY A 616 -12.27 -65.63 -81.56
C GLY A 616 -12.00 -64.67 -82.72
N THR A 617 -10.79 -64.61 -83.28
CA THR A 617 -10.44 -63.61 -84.30
C THR A 617 -10.08 -64.18 -85.69
N GLY A 618 -10.09 -65.52 -85.84
CA GLY A 618 -9.96 -66.23 -87.12
C GLY A 618 -11.32 -66.52 -87.81
N ASN A 619 -11.28 -66.97 -89.07
CA ASN A 619 -12.45 -67.35 -89.89
C ASN A 619 -12.91 -68.82 -89.64
N ASP A 620 -12.66 -69.37 -88.46
CA ASP A 620 -12.93 -70.78 -88.15
C ASP A 620 -14.37 -70.99 -87.68
N SER A 621 -14.94 -72.15 -88.01
CA SER A 621 -16.31 -72.51 -87.64
C SER A 621 -16.46 -72.69 -86.13
N GLY A 622 -17.47 -72.06 -85.56
CA GLY A 622 -17.68 -72.01 -84.11
C GLY A 622 -19.03 -71.44 -83.74
N VAL A 623 -19.52 -71.77 -82.55
CA VAL A 623 -20.76 -71.24 -81.99
C VAL A 623 -20.40 -70.37 -80.80
N PHE A 624 -20.83 -69.12 -80.83
CA PHE A 624 -20.58 -68.17 -79.77
C PHE A 624 -21.89 -67.55 -79.28
N PHE A 625 -21.92 -67.29 -77.98
CA PHE A 625 -23.06 -66.74 -77.26
C PHE A 625 -22.75 -65.29 -76.92
N SER A 626 -23.60 -64.37 -77.38
CA SER A 626 -23.53 -62.96 -76.99
C SER A 626 -24.82 -62.58 -76.29
N ASP A 627 -24.71 -62.13 -75.05
CA ASP A 627 -25.80 -61.48 -74.33
C ASP A 627 -25.52 -59.98 -74.29
N LEU A 628 -25.99 -59.27 -75.33
CA LEU A 628 -25.97 -57.82 -75.38
C LEU A 628 -27.43 -57.36 -75.25
N ASP A 629 -27.71 -56.53 -74.25
CA ASP A 629 -28.99 -55.87 -74.01
C ASP A 629 -30.18 -56.80 -73.64
N GLY A 630 -29.90 -57.99 -73.09
CA GLY A 630 -30.93 -58.90 -72.57
C GLY A 630 -31.73 -59.63 -73.65
N ASN A 631 -31.25 -59.61 -74.89
CA ASN A 631 -31.75 -60.47 -75.96
C ASN A 631 -30.67 -61.49 -76.31
N THR A 632 -30.91 -62.76 -75.99
CA THR A 632 -29.95 -63.84 -76.17
C THR A 632 -29.94 -64.31 -77.61
N ASP A 633 -28.83 -64.10 -78.31
CA ASP A 633 -28.65 -64.52 -79.70
C ASP A 633 -27.48 -65.52 -79.79
N ALA A 634 -27.77 -66.72 -80.28
CA ALA A 634 -26.78 -67.77 -80.49
C ALA A 634 -26.35 -67.74 -81.95
N ARG A 635 -25.09 -67.37 -82.20
CA ARG A 635 -24.56 -67.23 -83.55
C ARG A 635 -23.58 -68.36 -83.84
N ALA A 636 -23.80 -69.04 -84.95
CA ALA A 636 -22.91 -70.05 -85.48
C ALA A 636 -22.27 -69.53 -86.77
N ARG A 637 -20.97 -69.78 -86.95
CA ARG A 637 -20.29 -69.65 -88.23
C ARG A 637 -19.89 -71.01 -88.78
#